data_AF-A0A5J5CJA1-F1
#
_entry.id   AF-A0A5J5CJA1-F1
#
_cell.length_a   1.000
_cell.length_b   1.000
_cell.length_c   1.000
_cell.angle_alpha   90.00
_cell.angle_beta   90.00
_cell.angle_gamma   90.00
#
_symmetry.space_group_name_H-M   'P 1'
#
loop_
_entity.id
_entity.type
_entity.pdbx_description
1 polymer ?
#
loop_
_entity_poly.entity_id
_entity_poly.type
_entity_poly.pdbx_seq_one_letter_code
_entity_poly.pdbx_strand_id
1 'polypeptide(L)'
;MIWRLVVLGGVCVLLLGAEGSSRRGRTVTFRRPQQDESQGQARARPKRDMSSSSGTPRPFHGPPFTSCRTPLTPVEHKVLDDNTHETGFNGDDGSHVILTWVGDGTGVVLVLSTFSAPIDTFLEGGSSRLYRSTDYAKSFHDISHRINNTFIREEFGVSVGPRSSVILTADIPVVDHPGGVIFTSTDAGANFKFIQLPFHLAQPITYHFLNPDYLVALSIDGSLWLSLDFGAKWTKVHNGVHSFSWGAGINLFFSYSRTDTVEADERGDLLLKRTTDLGKTFTTIHEDIYSFGYIGAFLFFSVMEDLFYSILDGDEDMLFMHVDNPGDTYFGTMYTSDDRGILFSKSLERHLFDGQRKSDFTNITSLRGVYLTNKLDKDGRIRSVISFNRGGAWRQLNKPDNVECGEQVKNCNLHIHGEHSRKNSIIPMLPLSEPTAIGLVIAHGTVGDSLSSSQHPDVFVSSDGGYNWRGTLKGPHHYSILDSGGLIVAVEAQREGQVKTIKFSTDEGQCWKSYNFTVQPFFFAGLASEPGTKAMNVSVWGFRPEADGQPMWVAVTIDFQSLITRECNDQDYEEWLAHATDGGDLEREGCLLGVRETYKRLKKQSVCRNGRGFVVSKKQSPCLCTREDYLCDYGYYRHVNTSECVRQPNAANKTLELCLNGEEDELLTAGYRKVPSDRCEGGFSPQLAVQTVINPCGVKTSPGPPARSSSPVTHFDTPRERLVTPVYRFSNLQIQDEANVPADIESATISNGTACLQDSDDDTGGAVTSSSSFKGNREEEKGGSLWNGNKDTVEHPAVSSPFNHLSSAVITRMFSVKGFGNQTKGFVVTVAIEQLWKNWLEAKMVRAGGVLKFATLIFAFLLAVFLAFQLLEINLDFKLSSVISAKPIRLMSGVKNNVGRGINIALVDGRTGDAVKTDFFDMWAGDVAPLIKFLKEINEGTVVMMASFDDPSTKLNDEARKLIADLGSSAVSNLGFRDNWIFVGGKGIKTKSPFEQHIKNSADTNKFEGWPEVLEMEGCVPQRQD
;
A
#
# COMPACT_ATOMS: atom_id res chain seq x y z
N MET A 1 -9.85 29.60 68.84
CA MET A 1 -8.53 30.02 68.36
C MET A 1 -8.05 29.00 67.33
N ILE A 2 -7.76 29.48 66.11
CA ILE A 2 -6.88 28.92 65.08
C ILE A 2 -7.45 27.83 64.11
N TRP A 3 -7.98 28.32 62.97
CA TRP A 3 -7.99 27.87 61.55
C TRP A 3 -8.59 26.49 61.13
N ARG A 4 -9.82 26.43 60.53
CA ARG A 4 -10.28 26.51 59.09
C ARG A 4 -9.98 25.24 58.25
N LEU A 5 -10.90 24.35 57.80
CA LEU A 5 -12.16 24.34 57.00
C LEU A 5 -11.99 24.56 55.47
N VAL A 6 -12.47 23.55 54.71
CA VAL A 6 -12.81 23.41 53.26
C VAL A 6 -11.70 22.97 52.29
N VAL A 7 -11.83 21.76 51.70
CA VAL A 7 -12.02 21.51 50.24
C VAL A 7 -12.65 20.11 50.03
N LEU A 8 -13.90 20.10 49.56
CA LEU A 8 -14.52 19.02 48.78
C LEU A 8 -14.07 19.21 47.32
N GLY A 9 -13.57 18.15 46.69
CA GLY A 9 -13.17 18.17 45.29
C GLY A 9 -12.77 16.78 44.83
N GLY A 10 -13.77 15.97 44.47
CA GLY A 10 -13.56 14.73 43.73
C GLY A 10 -12.95 15.05 42.37
N VAL A 11 -11.68 14.73 42.21
CA VAL A 11 -10.98 14.84 40.93
C VAL A 11 -11.35 13.60 40.12
N CYS A 12 -12.25 13.82 39.18
CA CYS A 12 -12.48 12.96 38.04
C CYS A 12 -11.16 12.90 37.25
N VAL A 13 -10.40 11.80 37.43
CA VAL A 13 -9.21 11.51 36.63
C VAL A 13 -9.69 11.18 35.22
N LEU A 14 -9.78 12.21 34.38
CA LEU A 14 -9.90 12.07 32.95
C LEU A 14 -8.57 11.52 32.42
N LEU A 15 -8.52 10.21 32.23
CA LEU A 15 -7.55 9.53 31.40
C LEU A 15 -7.75 10.00 29.96
N LEU A 16 -7.04 11.06 29.58
CA LEU A 16 -6.83 11.41 28.18
C LEU A 16 -5.64 10.58 27.69
N GLY A 17 -5.94 9.42 27.11
CA GLY A 17 -5.01 8.71 26.22
C GLY A 17 -4.64 9.66 25.09
N ALA A 18 -3.38 10.07 25.05
CA ALA A 18 -2.86 10.90 23.99
C ALA A 18 -2.68 10.02 22.74
N GLU A 19 -3.68 10.03 21.86
CA GLU A 19 -3.62 9.46 20.53
C GLU A 19 -2.43 10.04 19.75
N GLY A 20 -1.39 9.23 19.58
CA GLY A 20 -0.27 9.45 18.67
C GLY A 20 -0.64 9.26 17.19
N SER A 21 -1.80 9.80 16.75
CA SER A 21 -2.28 9.74 15.36
C SER A 21 -2.68 11.11 14.77
N SER A 22 -2.64 12.19 15.55
CA SER A 22 -3.08 13.54 15.12
C SER A 22 -2.09 14.33 14.22
N ARG A 23 -1.37 13.69 13.30
CA ARG A 23 -0.68 14.42 12.19
C ARG A 23 -1.45 14.42 10.87
N ARG A 24 -2.44 13.55 10.68
CA ARG A 24 -3.30 13.57 9.48
C ARG A 24 -4.43 14.58 9.65
N GLY A 25 -4.26 15.80 9.14
CA GLY A 25 -5.40 16.71 8.96
C GLY A 25 -5.10 18.21 9.02
N ARG A 26 -3.96 18.64 9.60
CA ARG A 26 -3.64 20.08 9.71
C ARG A 26 -3.16 20.71 8.42
N THR A 27 -2.58 19.91 7.53
CA THR A 27 -1.96 20.38 6.28
C THR A 27 -2.65 19.74 5.09
N VAL A 28 -2.97 20.54 4.07
CA VAL A 28 -3.54 20.12 2.80
C VAL A 28 -2.70 20.72 1.67
N THR A 29 -2.29 19.89 0.71
CA THR A 29 -1.53 20.34 -0.46
C THR A 29 -2.43 20.30 -1.69
N PHE A 30 -2.58 21.44 -2.36
CA PHE A 30 -3.26 21.59 -3.64
C PHE A 30 -2.22 21.68 -4.75
N ARG A 31 -2.47 21.04 -5.89
CA ARG A 31 -1.57 21.06 -7.05
C ARG A 31 -2.31 21.47 -8.31
N ARG A 32 -1.65 22.25 -9.16
CA ARG A 32 -2.13 22.49 -10.53
C ARG A 32 -1.74 21.28 -11.40
N PRO A 33 -2.63 20.76 -12.26
CA PRO A 33 -2.24 19.78 -13.27
C PRO A 33 -1.16 20.36 -14.18
N GLN A 34 -0.02 19.69 -14.31
CA GLN A 34 1.03 20.10 -15.26
C GLN A 34 0.56 19.77 -16.68
N GLN A 35 0.48 20.77 -17.56
CA GLN A 35 0.39 20.49 -18.99
C GLN A 35 1.75 19.98 -19.45
N ASP A 36 1.82 18.73 -19.92
CA ASP A 36 2.98 18.22 -20.63
C ASP A 36 3.21 19.09 -21.88
N GLU A 37 4.16 20.02 -21.81
CA GLU A 37 4.62 20.83 -22.97
C GLU A 37 5.37 19.98 -24.02
N SER A 38 5.41 18.65 -23.88
CA SER A 38 5.94 17.74 -24.89
C SER A 38 4.94 17.40 -26.02
N GLN A 39 3.69 17.84 -25.95
CA GLN A 39 2.74 17.75 -27.08
C GLN A 39 2.70 19.05 -27.89
N GLY A 40 3.71 19.24 -28.74
CA GLY A 40 3.68 20.25 -29.80
C GLY A 40 2.47 20.08 -30.72
N GLN A 41 1.66 21.13 -30.82
CA GLN A 41 0.77 21.47 -31.95
C GLN A 41 0.03 20.32 -32.65
N ALA A 42 -0.88 19.63 -31.96
CA ALA A 42 -1.98 18.95 -32.65
C ALA A 42 -3.12 19.97 -32.89
N ARG A 43 -3.14 20.60 -34.07
CA ARG A 43 -4.29 21.39 -34.56
C ARG A 43 -5.58 20.58 -34.35
N ALA A 44 -6.51 21.12 -33.57
CA ALA A 44 -7.86 20.61 -33.45
C ALA A 44 -8.48 20.46 -34.86
N ARG A 45 -8.75 19.21 -35.27
CA ARG A 45 -9.51 18.95 -36.49
C ARG A 45 -10.98 19.27 -36.22
N PRO A 46 -11.66 20.05 -37.09
CA PRO A 46 -13.10 20.24 -36.97
C PRO A 46 -13.80 18.89 -37.19
N LYS A 47 -14.58 18.43 -36.21
CA LYS A 47 -15.49 17.30 -36.41
C LYS A 47 -16.51 17.69 -37.47
N ARG A 48 -16.57 16.93 -38.57
CA ARG A 48 -17.65 16.98 -39.56
C ARG A 48 -18.94 16.49 -38.91
N ASP A 49 -19.97 17.32 -38.98
CA ASP A 49 -21.35 16.91 -38.80
C ASP A 49 -21.72 15.88 -39.86
N MET A 50 -22.25 14.74 -39.43
CA MET A 50 -23.00 13.85 -40.30
C MET A 50 -24.24 13.38 -39.55
N SER A 51 -25.38 13.70 -40.15
CA SER A 51 -26.74 13.59 -39.61
C SER A 51 -27.22 12.16 -39.40
N SER A 52 -28.06 12.03 -38.37
CA SER A 52 -29.16 11.07 -38.18
C SER A 52 -28.86 9.57 -38.13
N SER A 53 -28.68 9.07 -36.90
CA SER A 53 -29.52 7.96 -36.42
C SER A 53 -29.75 8.14 -34.91
N SER A 54 -31.00 7.96 -34.49
CA SER A 54 -31.47 8.14 -33.11
C SER A 54 -30.87 7.11 -32.17
N GLY A 55 -30.00 7.56 -31.28
CA GLY A 55 -29.44 6.73 -30.21
C GLY A 55 -28.28 7.43 -29.52
N THR A 56 -28.57 8.30 -28.55
CA THR A 56 -27.56 8.86 -27.64
C THR A 56 -26.82 7.71 -26.93
N PRO A 57 -25.48 7.64 -26.94
CA PRO A 57 -24.76 6.76 -26.03
C PRO A 57 -24.98 7.30 -24.62
N ARG A 58 -25.74 6.58 -23.79
CA ARG A 58 -25.87 6.90 -22.36
C ARG A 58 -24.49 6.71 -21.73
N PRO A 59 -24.00 7.64 -20.89
CA PRO A 59 -22.85 7.36 -20.05
C PRO A 59 -23.18 6.13 -19.19
N PHE A 60 -22.23 5.20 -19.06
CA PHE A 60 -22.34 4.08 -18.12
C PHE A 60 -22.31 4.63 -16.69
N HIS A 61 -23.46 5.13 -16.23
CA HIS A 61 -23.70 5.45 -14.83
C HIS A 61 -23.96 4.13 -14.09
N GLY A 62 -23.43 4.01 -12.87
CA GLY A 62 -23.82 2.95 -11.95
C GLY A 62 -25.34 2.92 -11.74
N PRO A 63 -25.88 1.86 -11.13
CA PRO A 63 -27.33 1.66 -11.04
C PRO A 63 -28.08 2.92 -10.58
N PRO A 64 -29.26 3.18 -11.17
CA PRO A 64 -29.99 4.41 -10.92
C PRO A 64 -30.41 4.49 -9.45
N PHE A 65 -30.26 5.68 -8.87
CA PHE A 65 -30.90 6.06 -7.61
C PHE A 65 -31.29 7.53 -7.65
N THR A 66 -32.35 7.88 -6.95
CA THR A 66 -32.82 9.27 -6.85
C THR A 66 -32.22 9.93 -5.61
N SER A 67 -31.36 10.94 -5.84
CA SER A 67 -30.86 11.82 -4.78
C SER A 67 -31.97 12.77 -4.31
N CYS A 68 -32.19 12.93 -3.01
CA CYS A 68 -33.08 13.97 -2.50
C CYS A 68 -32.45 15.36 -2.69
N ARG A 69 -33.20 16.29 -3.26
CA ARG A 69 -32.78 17.68 -3.47
C ARG A 69 -33.83 18.62 -2.91
N THR A 70 -33.38 19.60 -2.15
CA THR A 70 -34.21 20.67 -1.61
C THR A 70 -33.76 22.01 -2.17
N PRO A 71 -34.67 22.90 -2.61
CA PRO A 71 -34.29 24.22 -3.11
C PRO A 71 -33.78 25.11 -1.96
N LEU A 72 -32.82 25.99 -2.28
CA LEU A 72 -32.48 27.12 -1.41
C LEU A 72 -33.59 28.17 -1.47
N THR A 73 -33.97 28.70 -0.31
CA THR A 73 -34.86 29.86 -0.27
C THR A 73 -34.11 31.15 -0.65
N PRO A 74 -34.79 32.19 -1.15
CA PRO A 74 -34.13 33.46 -1.48
C PRO A 74 -33.42 34.13 -0.29
N VAL A 75 -33.93 33.92 0.93
CA VAL A 75 -33.32 34.45 2.16
C VAL A 75 -32.02 33.71 2.46
N GLU A 76 -32.03 32.38 2.41
CA GLU A 76 -30.82 31.57 2.61
C GLU A 76 -29.74 31.88 1.56
N HIS A 77 -30.15 32.06 0.30
CA HIS A 77 -29.24 32.44 -0.79
C HIS A 77 -28.55 33.77 -0.49
N LYS A 78 -29.32 34.79 -0.11
CA LYS A 78 -28.77 36.10 0.25
C LYS A 78 -27.80 36.03 1.43
N VAL A 79 -28.14 35.26 2.46
CA VAL A 79 -27.27 35.06 3.63
C VAL A 79 -25.94 34.42 3.22
N LEU A 80 -25.96 33.41 2.35
CA LEU A 80 -24.73 32.78 1.86
C LEU A 80 -23.91 33.74 0.99
N ASP A 81 -24.55 34.55 0.13
CA ASP A 81 -23.85 35.57 -0.67
C ASP A 81 -23.13 36.60 0.21
N ASP A 82 -23.80 37.08 1.27
CA ASP A 82 -23.24 38.04 2.22
C ASP A 82 -22.10 37.42 3.09
N ASN A 83 -21.94 36.10 3.09
CA ASN A 83 -20.97 35.34 3.92
C ASN A 83 -20.05 34.43 3.09
N THR A 84 -19.89 34.74 1.80
CA THR A 84 -18.95 34.06 0.90
C THR A 84 -17.81 35.03 0.55
N HIS A 85 -16.58 34.61 0.88
CA HIS A 85 -15.38 35.44 0.81
C HIS A 85 -14.42 34.86 -0.21
N GLU A 86 -14.09 35.61 -1.25
CA GLU A 86 -13.17 35.19 -2.31
C GLU A 86 -11.82 35.92 -2.18
N THR A 87 -10.73 35.16 -2.26
CA THR A 87 -9.35 35.68 -2.27
C THR A 87 -8.61 35.13 -3.48
N GLY A 88 -8.07 36.01 -4.32
CA GLY A 88 -7.15 35.68 -5.41
C GLY A 88 -5.69 35.92 -5.01
N PHE A 89 -4.80 35.01 -5.41
CA PHE A 89 -3.36 35.09 -5.12
C PHE A 89 -2.61 35.61 -6.34
N ASN A 90 -2.72 36.93 -6.58
CA ASN A 90 -2.21 37.56 -7.80
C ASN A 90 -0.68 37.49 -7.91
N GLY A 91 -0.20 37.15 -9.11
CA GLY A 91 1.22 37.06 -9.43
C GLY A 91 1.96 35.94 -8.69
N ASP A 92 1.26 34.97 -8.10
CA ASP A 92 1.84 33.76 -7.51
C ASP A 92 2.01 32.70 -8.61
N ASP A 93 3.26 32.35 -8.89
CA ASP A 93 3.67 31.41 -9.93
C ASP A 93 3.81 29.97 -9.41
N GLY A 94 3.64 29.72 -8.11
CA GLY A 94 3.86 28.41 -7.52
C GLY A 94 2.93 27.32 -8.06
N SER A 95 3.52 26.18 -8.43
CA SER A 95 2.82 25.04 -9.04
C SER A 95 1.88 24.32 -8.08
N HIS A 96 2.07 24.53 -6.78
CA HIS A 96 1.31 23.92 -5.72
C HIS A 96 1.24 24.86 -4.50
N VAL A 97 0.23 24.64 -3.68
CA VAL A 97 -0.04 25.42 -2.48
C VAL A 97 -0.20 24.48 -1.29
N ILE A 98 0.54 24.74 -0.22
CA ILE A 98 0.52 23.98 1.03
C ILE A 98 -0.22 24.84 2.08
N LEU A 99 -1.47 24.49 2.35
CA LEU A 99 -2.29 25.11 3.39
C LEU A 99 -2.08 24.39 4.71
N THR A 100 -1.81 25.11 5.80
CA THR A 100 -1.61 24.54 7.14
C THR A 100 -2.34 25.35 8.21
N TRP A 101 -3.21 24.68 8.98
CA TRP A 101 -3.92 25.26 10.12
C TRP A 101 -3.03 25.33 11.37
N VAL A 102 -3.09 26.46 12.07
CA VAL A 102 -2.20 26.74 13.21
C VAL A 102 -3.00 26.88 14.52
N GLY A 103 -3.15 25.76 15.22
CA GLY A 103 -3.93 25.65 16.45
C GLY A 103 -5.42 25.35 16.20
N ASP A 104 -6.05 24.65 17.14
CA ASP A 104 -7.51 24.43 17.15
C ASP A 104 -8.19 25.69 17.71
N GLY A 105 -9.25 26.18 17.07
CA GLY A 105 -9.99 27.32 17.60
C GLY A 105 -9.51 28.69 17.11
N THR A 106 -8.31 28.79 16.54
CA THR A 106 -7.63 30.09 16.32
C THR A 106 -8.08 30.80 15.05
N GLY A 107 -8.56 30.05 14.06
CA GLY A 107 -8.83 30.57 12.71
C GLY A 107 -7.58 30.96 11.92
N VAL A 108 -6.39 30.63 12.43
CA VAL A 108 -5.12 30.97 11.77
C VAL A 108 -4.74 29.90 10.75
N VAL A 109 -4.47 30.34 9.53
CA VAL A 109 -4.02 29.49 8.42
C VAL A 109 -2.77 30.08 7.80
N LEU A 110 -1.76 29.25 7.58
CA LEU A 110 -0.58 29.58 6.78
C LEU A 110 -0.67 28.89 5.43
N VAL A 111 -0.31 29.61 4.38
CA VAL A 111 -0.33 29.11 3.00
C VAL A 111 1.06 29.33 2.42
N LEU A 112 1.76 28.24 2.14
CA LEU A 112 3.09 28.27 1.52
C LEU A 112 2.95 27.89 0.04
N SER A 113 3.46 28.74 -0.84
CA SER A 113 3.59 28.50 -2.27
C SER A 113 5.07 28.51 -2.64
N THR A 114 5.53 27.53 -3.40
CA THR A 114 6.93 27.42 -3.84
C THR A 114 6.99 27.32 -5.37
N PHE A 115 8.01 27.97 -5.94
CA PHE A 115 8.36 27.88 -7.36
C PHE A 115 9.81 27.42 -7.48
N SER A 116 10.01 26.23 -8.06
CA SER A 116 11.34 25.73 -8.42
C SER A 116 11.62 26.08 -9.87
N ALA A 117 12.68 26.84 -10.13
CA ALA A 117 13.18 27.05 -11.49
C ALA A 117 13.82 25.73 -12.01
N PRO A 118 13.81 25.48 -13.34
CA PRO A 118 14.50 24.35 -13.94
C PRO A 118 16.01 24.34 -13.61
N ILE A 119 16.60 23.15 -13.57
CA ILE A 119 17.99 22.90 -13.14
C ILE A 119 19.02 23.69 -13.97
N ASP A 120 18.69 24.07 -15.21
CA ASP A 120 19.60 24.83 -16.09
C ASP A 120 19.89 26.26 -15.62
N THR A 121 19.12 26.79 -14.67
CA THR A 121 19.34 28.10 -14.01
C THR A 121 19.90 27.93 -12.59
N PHE A 122 21.07 27.30 -12.47
CA PHE A 122 21.79 27.08 -11.20
C PHE A 122 22.10 28.36 -10.38
N LEU A 123 21.88 29.55 -10.94
CA LEU A 123 22.17 30.85 -10.32
C LEU A 123 20.92 31.62 -9.86
N GLU A 124 19.71 31.21 -10.25
CA GLU A 124 18.46 31.80 -9.78
C GLU A 124 17.78 30.78 -8.85
N GLY A 125 17.98 30.95 -7.54
CA GLY A 125 17.30 30.12 -6.53
C GLY A 125 15.78 30.19 -6.70
N GLY A 126 15.10 29.10 -6.31
CA GLY A 126 13.63 29.08 -6.28
C GLY A 126 13.05 30.19 -5.42
N SER A 127 11.77 30.51 -5.61
CA SER A 127 11.07 31.53 -4.83
C SER A 127 9.98 30.90 -3.96
N SER A 128 9.71 31.52 -2.81
CA SER A 128 8.61 31.09 -1.92
C SER A 128 7.76 32.28 -1.50
N ARG A 129 6.45 32.05 -1.46
CA ARG A 129 5.49 32.99 -0.88
C ARG A 129 4.80 32.37 0.32
N LEU A 130 4.66 33.16 1.37
CA LEU A 130 3.98 32.77 2.59
C LEU A 130 2.82 33.74 2.84
N TYR A 131 1.60 33.22 2.87
CA TYR A 131 0.41 33.97 3.24
C TYR A 131 -0.13 33.53 4.59
N ARG A 132 -0.80 34.44 5.28
CA ARG A 132 -1.43 34.20 6.58
C ARG A 132 -2.85 34.74 6.61
N SER A 133 -3.77 33.91 7.07
CA SER A 133 -5.15 34.26 7.44
C SER A 133 -5.31 34.17 8.96
N THR A 134 -6.21 34.96 9.53
CA THR A 134 -6.63 34.90 10.95
C THR A 134 -8.14 34.79 11.11
N ASP A 135 -8.85 34.49 10.02
CA ASP A 135 -10.30 34.57 9.92
C ASP A 135 -10.89 33.33 9.25
N TYR A 136 -10.26 32.16 9.46
CA TYR A 136 -10.66 30.87 8.88
C TYR A 136 -10.59 30.84 7.35
N ALA A 137 -9.51 31.37 6.79
CA ALA A 137 -9.29 31.45 5.34
C ALA A 137 -10.27 32.36 4.58
N LYS A 138 -10.95 33.30 5.25
CA LYS A 138 -11.79 34.30 4.56
C LYS A 138 -10.96 35.34 3.83
N SER A 139 -9.83 35.74 4.41
CA SER A 139 -8.86 36.63 3.77
C SER A 139 -7.42 36.19 4.05
N PHE A 140 -6.53 36.44 3.10
CA PHE A 140 -5.11 36.13 3.21
C PHE A 140 -4.25 37.37 3.01
N HIS A 141 -3.16 37.45 3.77
CA HIS A 141 -2.16 38.52 3.66
C HIS A 141 -0.79 37.92 3.35
N ASP A 142 -0.09 38.47 2.36
CA ASP A 142 1.29 38.11 2.07
C ASP A 142 2.22 38.58 3.20
N ILE A 143 2.91 37.62 3.81
CA ILE A 143 3.88 37.81 4.89
C ILE A 143 5.28 37.29 4.52
N SER A 144 5.57 37.13 3.23
CA SER A 144 6.85 36.61 2.71
C SER A 144 8.06 37.44 3.19
N HIS A 145 7.88 38.75 3.39
CA HIS A 145 8.91 39.62 3.95
C HIS A 145 9.33 39.23 5.38
N ARG A 146 8.47 38.52 6.15
CA ARG A 146 8.79 38.07 7.52
C ARG A 146 9.77 36.90 7.56
N ILE A 147 9.95 36.22 6.42
CA ILE A 147 10.97 35.19 6.22
C ILE A 147 12.06 35.68 5.26
N ASN A 148 12.23 36.99 5.11
CA ASN A 148 13.17 37.63 4.19
C ASN A 148 13.08 37.10 2.75
N ASN A 149 11.89 36.69 2.30
CA ASN A 149 11.68 36.09 0.97
C ASN A 149 12.58 34.86 0.70
N THR A 150 12.97 34.15 1.77
CA THR A 150 13.83 32.96 1.68
C THR A 150 13.08 31.80 1.05
N PHE A 151 13.75 31.03 0.19
CA PHE A 151 13.20 29.81 -0.37
C PHE A 151 13.01 28.75 0.73
N ILE A 152 11.80 28.22 0.86
CA ILE A 152 11.43 27.24 1.88
C ILE A 152 11.40 25.86 1.25
N ARG A 153 12.02 24.90 1.92
CA ARG A 153 12.13 23.51 1.48
C ARG A 153 10.76 22.83 1.53
N GLU A 154 10.18 22.60 0.35
CA GLU A 154 8.80 22.16 0.21
C GLU A 154 8.55 20.77 0.83
N GLU A 155 9.52 19.85 0.75
CA GLU A 155 9.33 18.49 1.28
C GLU A 155 9.17 18.46 2.80
N PHE A 156 9.60 19.52 3.49
CA PHE A 156 9.43 19.64 4.94
C PHE A 156 8.17 20.42 5.32
N GLY A 157 7.56 21.11 4.37
CA GLY A 157 6.31 21.85 4.52
C GLY A 157 6.32 22.85 5.68
N VAL A 158 5.15 23.05 6.29
CA VAL A 158 4.97 23.91 7.47
C VAL A 158 4.79 23.04 8.70
N SER A 159 5.76 23.06 9.61
CA SER A 159 5.76 22.21 10.81
C SER A 159 5.10 22.91 11.99
N VAL A 160 3.84 22.55 12.27
CA VAL A 160 3.06 23.10 13.40
C VAL A 160 3.12 22.20 14.62
N GLY A 161 3.53 22.76 15.76
CA GLY A 161 3.62 22.06 17.04
C GLY A 161 2.50 22.41 18.02
N PRO A 162 2.64 21.95 19.29
CA PRO A 162 1.78 22.36 20.38
C PRO A 162 1.81 23.88 20.61
N ARG A 163 0.76 24.43 21.24
CA ARG A 163 0.66 25.87 21.56
C ARG A 163 0.81 26.81 20.34
N SER A 164 0.40 26.35 19.15
CA SER A 164 0.44 27.13 17.91
C SER A 164 1.86 27.55 17.51
N SER A 165 2.87 26.75 17.85
CA SER A 165 4.24 26.95 17.40
C SER A 165 4.40 26.54 15.93
N VAL A 166 5.25 27.23 15.18
CA VAL A 166 5.50 26.97 13.76
C VAL A 166 6.99 26.93 13.48
N ILE A 167 7.44 25.97 12.69
CA ILE A 167 8.78 25.87 12.14
C ILE A 167 8.67 25.81 10.61
N LEU A 168 9.43 26.64 9.91
CA LEU A 168 9.69 26.56 8.47
C LEU A 168 11.18 26.28 8.27
N THR A 169 11.51 25.45 7.29
CA THR A 169 12.91 25.13 6.98
C THR A 169 13.30 25.77 5.67
N ALA A 170 14.33 26.60 5.67
CA ALA A 170 14.87 27.17 4.44
C ALA A 170 15.58 26.09 3.63
N ASP A 171 15.49 26.18 2.31
CA ASP A 171 16.31 25.38 1.41
C ASP A 171 17.62 26.11 1.14
N ILE A 172 18.72 25.52 1.59
CA ILE A 172 20.06 26.10 1.51
C ILE A 172 20.99 25.04 0.94
N PRO A 173 21.75 25.37 -0.13
CA PRO A 173 22.76 24.48 -0.68
C PRO A 173 23.77 24.06 0.39
N VAL A 174 24.11 22.77 0.40
CA VAL A 174 25.07 22.18 1.37
C VAL A 174 26.47 22.80 1.25
N VAL A 175 26.77 23.47 0.13
CA VAL A 175 28.10 24.02 -0.18
C VAL A 175 28.38 25.35 0.54
N ASP A 176 27.35 26.13 0.89
CA ASP A 176 27.52 27.55 1.25
C ASP A 176 27.53 27.84 2.76
N HIS A 177 27.10 26.90 3.62
CA HIS A 177 26.86 27.18 5.05
C HIS A 177 27.30 26.02 5.97
N PRO A 178 27.63 26.31 7.25
CA PRO A 178 27.98 25.26 8.22
C PRO A 178 26.77 24.39 8.65
N GLY A 179 25.56 24.67 8.16
CA GLY A 179 24.33 23.94 8.43
C GLY A 179 23.10 24.57 7.75
N GLY A 180 21.92 23.98 7.95
CA GLY A 180 20.64 24.49 7.45
C GLY A 180 20.11 25.69 8.25
N VAL A 181 18.99 26.28 7.80
CA VAL A 181 18.32 27.39 8.49
C VAL A 181 16.87 27.05 8.74
N ILE A 182 16.36 27.49 9.89
CA ILE A 182 14.94 27.42 10.22
C ILE A 182 14.40 28.78 10.64
N PHE A 183 13.10 28.99 10.38
CA PHE A 183 12.32 30.09 10.93
C PHE A 183 11.35 29.53 11.96
N THR A 184 11.38 30.09 13.17
CA THR A 184 10.54 29.64 14.29
C THR A 184 9.55 30.72 14.71
N SER A 185 8.32 30.33 15.02
CA SER A 185 7.28 31.22 15.53
C SER A 185 6.57 30.57 16.71
N THR A 186 6.24 31.39 17.71
CA THR A 186 5.49 30.99 18.91
C THR A 186 4.12 31.69 19.01
N ASP A 187 3.78 32.46 17.99
CA ASP A 187 2.59 33.32 17.91
C ASP A 187 1.78 33.04 16.64
N ALA A 188 1.69 31.76 16.28
CA ALA A 188 0.93 31.26 15.13
C ALA A 188 1.34 31.91 13.79
N GLY A 189 2.65 31.99 13.54
CA GLY A 189 3.21 32.55 12.31
C GLY A 189 3.04 34.05 12.17
N ALA A 190 2.70 34.78 13.24
CA ALA A 190 2.66 36.23 13.19
C ALA A 190 4.09 36.78 13.09
N ASN A 191 5.04 36.34 13.92
CA ASN A 191 6.44 36.73 13.85
C ASN A 191 7.36 35.52 13.76
N PHE A 192 8.41 35.62 12.95
CA PHE A 192 9.40 34.58 12.76
C PHE A 192 10.77 35.01 13.29
N LYS A 193 11.44 34.09 13.98
CA LYS A 193 12.85 34.21 14.37
C LYS A 193 13.68 33.32 13.46
N PHE A 194 14.72 33.90 12.88
CA PHE A 194 15.72 33.19 12.10
C PHE A 194 16.69 32.45 13.03
N ILE A 195 16.98 31.18 12.73
CA ILE A 195 17.95 30.37 13.47
C ILE A 195 18.82 29.59 12.48
N GLN A 196 20.13 29.79 12.58
CA GLN A 196 21.14 28.99 11.87
C GLN A 196 21.38 27.69 12.64
N LEU A 197 21.15 26.55 12.00
CA LEU A 197 21.45 25.24 12.57
C LEU A 197 22.95 24.93 12.40
N PRO A 198 23.54 24.16 13.33
CA PRO A 198 24.91 23.66 13.20
C PRO A 198 25.02 22.39 12.34
N PHE A 199 23.95 22.01 11.62
CA PHE A 199 23.86 20.81 10.78
C PHE A 199 22.79 21.00 9.69
N HIS A 200 22.83 20.17 8.64
CA HIS A 200 21.76 20.09 7.63
C HIS A 200 20.77 18.98 7.97
N LEU A 201 19.48 19.26 7.84
CA LEU A 201 18.39 18.34 8.14
C LEU A 201 18.24 17.25 7.06
N ALA A 202 18.17 15.99 7.49
CA ALA A 202 17.79 14.86 6.63
C ALA A 202 16.27 14.74 6.47
N GLN A 203 15.53 15.13 7.51
CA GLN A 203 14.07 15.03 7.56
C GLN A 203 13.47 16.16 8.40
N PRO A 204 12.14 16.38 8.37
CA PRO A 204 11.49 17.42 9.15
C PRO A 204 11.76 17.30 10.66
N ILE A 205 11.94 18.45 11.33
CA ILE A 205 12.09 18.51 12.78
C ILE A 205 10.83 17.95 13.45
N THR A 206 11.04 17.06 14.43
CA THR A 206 9.94 16.40 15.14
C THR A 206 9.74 17.00 16.52
N TYR A 207 8.58 17.62 16.72
CA TYR A 207 8.11 18.06 18.04
C TYR A 207 7.88 16.87 18.97
N HIS A 208 8.22 17.06 20.23
CA HIS A 208 7.63 16.27 21.30
C HIS A 208 6.11 16.56 21.37
N PHE A 209 5.31 15.53 21.59
CA PHE A 209 3.85 15.58 21.49
C PHE A 209 3.18 16.51 22.53
N LEU A 210 3.71 16.60 23.76
CA LEU A 210 3.23 17.52 24.80
C LEU A 210 4.01 18.84 24.92
N ASN A 211 5.34 18.80 24.89
CA ASN A 211 6.18 19.97 25.14
C ASN A 211 6.69 20.58 23.83
N PRO A 212 6.24 21.79 23.43
CA PRO A 212 6.68 22.42 22.18
C PRO A 212 8.15 22.83 22.18
N ASP A 213 8.79 22.97 23.36
CA ASP A 213 10.20 23.36 23.44
C ASP A 213 11.14 22.20 23.08
N TYR A 214 10.66 20.96 23.15
CA TYR A 214 11.47 19.77 22.94
C TYR A 214 11.37 19.34 21.49
N LEU A 215 12.49 19.45 20.77
CA LEU A 215 12.60 19.14 19.35
C LEU A 215 13.72 18.13 19.13
N VAL A 216 13.47 17.16 18.27
CA VAL A 216 14.49 16.21 17.81
C VAL A 216 14.63 16.28 16.28
N ALA A 217 15.86 16.15 15.80
CA ALA A 217 16.20 16.24 14.39
C ALA A 217 17.26 15.21 14.02
N LEU A 218 17.17 14.69 12.81
CA LEU A 218 18.21 13.87 12.20
C LEU A 218 18.92 14.70 11.13
N SER A 219 20.25 14.71 11.16
CA SER A 219 21.05 15.37 10.14
C SER A 219 21.44 14.43 9.01
N ILE A 220 21.82 15.00 7.86
CA ILE A 220 22.23 14.26 6.66
C ILE A 220 23.45 13.35 6.88
N ASP A 221 24.26 13.63 7.91
CA ASP A 221 25.42 12.81 8.33
C ASP A 221 25.03 11.69 9.32
N GLY A 222 23.73 11.46 9.54
CA GLY A 222 23.24 10.46 10.49
C GLY A 222 23.37 10.86 11.96
N SER A 223 23.67 12.13 12.29
CA SER A 223 23.68 12.56 13.70
C SER A 223 22.27 12.89 14.22
N LEU A 224 21.97 12.46 15.44
CA LEU A 224 20.75 12.78 16.15
C LEU A 224 20.97 14.03 17.03
N TRP A 225 20.12 15.03 16.85
CA TRP A 225 20.20 16.30 17.54
C TRP A 225 18.94 16.57 18.36
N LEU A 226 19.12 17.20 19.52
CA LEU A 226 18.04 17.57 20.44
C LEU A 226 18.13 19.05 20.78
N SER A 227 16.98 19.71 20.84
CA SER A 227 16.81 21.05 21.38
C SER A 227 15.75 21.01 22.49
N LEU A 228 16.00 21.76 23.56
CA LEU A 228 15.11 21.87 24.72
C LEU A 228 14.57 23.29 24.92
N ASP A 229 14.79 24.16 23.93
CA ASP A 229 14.49 25.59 23.94
C ASP A 229 13.89 26.04 22.60
N PHE A 230 13.05 25.18 22.01
CA PHE A 230 12.34 25.43 20.75
C PHE A 230 13.28 25.79 19.58
N GLY A 231 14.40 25.09 19.50
CA GLY A 231 15.35 25.18 18.40
C GLY A 231 16.40 26.28 18.53
N ALA A 232 16.39 27.08 19.61
CA ALA A 232 17.38 28.14 19.81
C ALA A 232 18.79 27.58 20.03
N LYS A 233 18.92 26.44 20.70
CA LYS A 233 20.17 25.70 20.87
C LYS A 233 19.97 24.21 20.59
N TRP A 234 20.94 23.64 19.89
CA TRP A 234 20.97 22.22 19.55
C TRP A 234 22.18 21.53 20.17
N THR A 235 21.95 20.35 20.72
CA THR A 235 22.99 19.46 21.24
C THR A 235 22.97 18.15 20.47
N LYS A 236 24.14 17.74 19.96
CA LYS A 236 24.30 16.44 19.33
C LYS A 236 24.22 15.35 20.40
N VAL A 237 23.34 14.38 20.22
CA VAL A 237 23.04 13.31 21.18
C VAL A 237 23.73 12.01 20.79
N HIS A 238 23.71 11.63 19.51
CA HIS A 238 24.29 10.38 19.02
C HIS A 238 24.69 10.51 17.54
N ASN A 239 25.62 9.68 17.07
CA ASN A 239 26.05 9.59 15.65
C ASN A 239 25.54 8.29 15.01
N GLY A 240 25.50 8.20 13.68
CA GLY A 240 25.18 6.95 12.96
C GLY A 240 23.75 6.44 13.20
N VAL A 241 22.81 7.35 13.48
CA VAL A 241 21.39 7.06 13.69
C VAL A 241 20.70 6.96 12.33
N HIS A 242 19.95 5.88 12.13
CA HIS A 242 19.17 5.65 10.90
C HIS A 242 17.72 6.13 11.05
N SER A 243 17.10 5.86 12.20
CA SER A 243 15.72 6.25 12.47
C SER A 243 15.50 6.51 13.95
N PHE A 244 14.48 7.32 14.29
CA PHE A 244 14.12 7.63 15.67
C PHE A 244 12.61 7.77 15.84
N SER A 245 12.12 7.61 17.08
CA SER A 245 10.74 7.90 17.47
C SER A 245 10.64 8.38 18.91
N TRP A 246 9.75 9.34 19.18
CA TRP A 246 9.33 9.69 20.54
C TRP A 246 8.50 8.55 21.12
N GLY A 247 8.82 8.16 22.36
CA GLY A 247 8.03 7.25 23.17
C GLY A 247 7.07 7.98 24.12
N ALA A 248 6.40 7.22 24.98
CA ALA A 248 5.66 7.79 26.11
C ALA A 248 6.55 8.64 27.01
N GLY A 249 6.01 9.71 27.59
CA GLY A 249 6.80 10.66 28.38
C GLY A 249 7.91 11.31 27.54
N ILE A 250 9.13 11.34 28.08
CA ILE A 250 10.32 11.94 27.43
C ILE A 250 11.25 10.89 26.81
N ASN A 251 10.77 9.66 26.65
CA ASN A 251 11.56 8.57 26.10
C ASN A 251 11.84 8.82 24.61
N LEU A 252 13.08 8.58 24.19
CA LEU A 252 13.48 8.66 22.78
C LEU A 252 14.13 7.34 22.37
N PHE A 253 13.53 6.70 21.38
CA PHE A 253 14.01 5.46 20.77
C PHE A 253 14.71 5.76 19.45
N PHE A 254 15.81 5.07 19.16
CA PHE A 254 16.50 5.24 17.89
C PHE A 254 17.28 3.99 17.49
N SER A 255 17.35 3.72 16.19
CA SER A 255 18.20 2.69 15.60
C SER A 255 19.52 3.30 15.16
N TYR A 256 20.63 2.58 15.36
CA TYR A 256 21.95 3.05 14.98
C TYR A 256 22.84 1.91 14.50
N SER A 257 23.83 2.22 13.66
CA SER A 257 24.86 1.26 13.23
C SER A 257 26.20 1.49 13.92
N ARG A 258 26.93 0.42 14.26
CA ARG A 258 28.29 0.51 14.85
C ARG A 258 29.33 1.02 13.83
N THR A 259 29.08 0.81 12.55
CA THR A 259 29.93 1.21 11.43
C THR A 259 29.08 1.98 10.42
N ASP A 260 29.59 3.10 9.88
CA ASP A 260 28.94 3.86 8.78
C ASP A 260 28.96 3.03 7.48
N THR A 261 28.15 1.98 7.45
CA THR A 261 27.92 1.14 6.29
C THR A 261 26.56 1.51 5.73
N VAL A 262 26.52 1.89 4.46
CA VAL A 262 25.38 2.45 3.73
C VAL A 262 24.15 1.52 3.64
N GLU A 263 24.21 0.30 4.22
CA GLU A 263 23.21 -0.76 4.10
C GLU A 263 23.01 -1.53 5.43
N ALA A 264 23.33 -0.93 6.58
CA ALA A 264 23.19 -1.62 7.87
C ALA A 264 21.74 -2.02 8.19
N ASP A 265 20.78 -1.21 7.74
CA ASP A 265 19.34 -1.46 7.82
C ASP A 265 18.88 -2.57 6.87
N GLU A 266 19.53 -2.73 5.72
CA GLU A 266 19.25 -3.82 4.76
C GLU A 266 19.86 -5.16 5.19
N ARG A 267 20.92 -5.15 6.00
CA ARG A 267 21.54 -6.37 6.56
C ARG A 267 20.92 -6.81 7.88
N GLY A 268 20.10 -5.96 8.50
CA GLY A 268 19.59 -6.21 9.85
C GLY A 268 20.65 -6.06 10.94
N ASP A 269 21.65 -5.21 10.75
CA ASP A 269 22.79 -5.02 11.66
C ASP A 269 22.60 -3.81 12.61
N LEU A 270 21.40 -3.23 12.69
CA LEU A 270 21.16 -2.05 13.53
C LEU A 270 20.99 -2.45 15.00
N LEU A 271 21.36 -1.53 15.89
CA LEU A 271 21.07 -1.61 17.31
C LEU A 271 19.96 -0.65 17.68
N LEU A 272 18.99 -1.12 18.46
CA LEU A 272 17.94 -0.30 19.05
C LEU A 272 18.39 0.23 20.40
N LYS A 273 18.40 1.55 20.57
CA LYS A 273 18.69 2.23 21.83
C LYS A 273 17.51 3.07 22.29
N ARG A 274 17.48 3.31 23.61
CA ARG A 274 16.59 4.26 24.27
C ARG A 274 17.38 5.20 25.17
N THR A 275 16.96 6.45 25.22
CA THR A 275 17.30 7.37 26.31
C THR A 275 16.02 7.80 27.04
N THR A 276 16.08 7.85 28.36
CA THR A 276 14.97 8.25 29.25
C THR A 276 15.25 9.59 29.94
N ASP A 277 16.40 10.21 29.63
CA ASP A 277 16.93 11.41 30.28
C ASP A 277 17.43 12.44 29.27
N LEU A 278 16.86 12.43 28.06
CA LEU A 278 17.11 13.38 26.97
C LEU A 278 18.57 13.36 26.49
N GLY A 279 19.13 12.16 26.33
CA GLY A 279 20.42 11.93 25.70
C GLY A 279 21.62 11.93 26.64
N LYS A 280 21.42 11.89 27.96
CA LYS A 280 22.54 11.82 28.94
C LYS A 280 23.00 10.39 29.13
N THR A 281 22.07 9.44 29.19
CA THR A 281 22.35 8.01 29.25
C THR A 281 21.57 7.25 28.19
N PHE A 282 22.12 6.11 27.79
CA PHE A 282 21.56 5.25 26.75
C PHE A 282 21.51 3.80 27.23
N THR A 283 20.39 3.14 26.94
CA THR A 283 20.22 1.70 27.15
C THR A 283 20.01 1.04 25.79
N THR A 284 20.86 0.08 25.43
CA THR A 284 20.61 -0.81 24.29
C THR A 284 19.46 -1.75 24.64
N ILE A 285 18.43 -1.75 23.81
CA ILE A 285 17.24 -2.61 23.95
C ILE A 285 17.45 -3.91 23.20
N HIS A 286 17.94 -3.84 21.96
CA HIS A 286 18.16 -4.99 21.10
C HIS A 286 19.29 -4.73 20.10
N GLU A 287 19.92 -5.80 19.62
CA GLU A 287 20.95 -5.77 18.56
C GLU A 287 20.43 -6.53 17.34
N ASP A 288 21.06 -6.37 16.18
CA ASP A 288 20.70 -7.10 14.95
C ASP A 288 19.23 -6.90 14.52
N ILE A 289 18.79 -5.63 14.43
CA ILE A 289 17.46 -5.27 13.92
C ILE A 289 17.54 -4.66 12.52
N TYR A 290 16.49 -4.86 11.71
CA TYR A 290 16.29 -4.16 10.43
C TYR A 290 15.63 -2.81 10.64
N SER A 291 14.56 -2.78 11.43
CA SER A 291 13.78 -1.58 11.71
C SER A 291 13.02 -1.72 13.02
N PHE A 292 12.50 -0.60 13.51
CA PHE A 292 11.63 -0.57 14.68
C PHE A 292 10.48 0.42 14.47
N GLY A 293 9.44 0.26 15.27
CA GLY A 293 8.37 1.24 15.36
C GLY A 293 7.77 1.29 16.76
N TYR A 294 7.07 2.39 17.02
CA TYR A 294 6.39 2.65 18.27
C TYR A 294 4.97 3.11 17.97
N ILE A 295 3.97 2.37 18.43
CA ILE A 295 2.54 2.68 18.23
C ILE A 295 1.73 2.29 19.46
N GLY A 296 0.80 3.16 19.88
CA GLY A 296 0.03 2.94 21.11
C GLY A 296 0.95 2.75 22.31
N ALA A 297 0.85 1.58 22.95
CA ALA A 297 1.71 1.17 24.06
C ALA A 297 2.86 0.23 23.67
N PHE A 298 3.03 -0.06 22.37
CA PHE A 298 3.90 -1.12 21.86
C PHE A 298 5.16 -0.57 21.19
N LEU A 299 6.31 -1.10 21.60
CA LEU A 299 7.58 -0.99 20.87
C LEU A 299 7.87 -2.33 20.20
N PHE A 300 8.05 -2.32 18.88
CA PHE A 300 8.31 -3.53 18.09
C PHE A 300 9.49 -3.30 17.15
N PHE A 301 10.16 -4.37 16.76
CA PHE A 301 11.29 -4.36 15.84
C PHE A 301 11.35 -5.65 15.04
N SER A 302 11.96 -5.62 13.84
CA SER A 302 12.08 -6.77 12.95
C SER A 302 13.50 -7.34 12.95
N VAL A 303 13.59 -8.67 12.93
CA VAL A 303 14.85 -9.46 12.92
C VAL A 303 14.90 -10.48 11.76
N MET A 304 13.96 -10.43 10.82
CA MET A 304 13.86 -11.36 9.68
C MET A 304 13.58 -10.60 8.37
N GLU A 305 14.26 -11.02 7.29
CA GLU A 305 14.25 -10.36 5.97
C GLU A 305 13.11 -10.84 5.03
N ASP A 306 12.68 -12.09 5.17
CA ASP A 306 11.96 -12.81 4.09
C ASP A 306 10.44 -12.52 3.99
N LEU A 307 9.86 -11.74 4.91
CA LEU A 307 8.44 -11.42 4.93
C LEU A 307 8.20 -9.95 5.22
N PHE A 308 7.36 -9.32 4.40
CA PHE A 308 6.93 -7.94 4.65
C PHE A 308 5.80 -7.90 5.69
N TYR A 309 5.99 -7.07 6.70
CA TYR A 309 5.00 -6.81 7.76
C TYR A 309 4.56 -5.35 7.68
N SER A 310 3.25 -5.12 7.78
CA SER A 310 2.70 -3.76 7.88
C SER A 310 1.72 -3.68 9.05
N ILE A 311 1.96 -2.74 9.96
CA ILE A 311 0.97 -2.39 10.96
C ILE A 311 -0.10 -1.55 10.29
N LEU A 312 -1.33 -2.03 10.34
CA LEU A 312 -2.49 -1.38 9.73
C LEU A 312 -3.13 -0.36 10.68
N ASP A 313 -3.25 -0.73 11.96
CA ASP A 313 -3.75 0.12 13.05
C ASP A 313 -3.29 -0.45 14.41
N GLY A 314 -3.34 0.35 15.47
CA GLY A 314 -2.98 -0.07 16.81
C GLY A 314 -3.31 0.96 17.88
N ASP A 315 -3.75 0.49 19.04
CA ASP A 315 -4.05 1.31 20.22
C ASP A 315 -3.35 0.78 21.48
N GLU A 316 -3.83 1.14 22.68
CA GLU A 316 -3.27 0.63 23.95
C GLU A 316 -3.61 -0.85 24.20
N ASP A 317 -4.62 -1.39 23.50
CA ASP A 317 -5.20 -2.70 23.75
C ASP A 317 -4.80 -3.74 22.70
N MET A 318 -4.51 -3.38 21.44
CA MET A 318 -4.12 -4.36 20.41
C MET A 318 -3.52 -3.74 19.15
N LEU A 319 -2.95 -4.61 18.31
CA LEU A 319 -2.39 -4.30 16.99
C LEU A 319 -3.13 -5.07 15.89
N PHE A 320 -3.37 -4.39 14.77
CA PHE A 320 -3.70 -5.01 13.48
C PHE A 320 -2.44 -5.09 12.64
N MET A 321 -2.08 -6.30 12.24
CA MET A 321 -0.87 -6.56 11.45
C MET A 321 -1.20 -7.30 10.17
N HIS A 322 -0.73 -6.77 9.06
CA HIS A 322 -0.68 -7.44 7.78
C HIS A 322 0.64 -8.20 7.64
N VAL A 323 0.54 -9.45 7.23
CA VAL A 323 1.67 -10.28 6.83
C VAL A 323 1.48 -10.63 5.37
N ASP A 324 2.45 -10.22 4.54
CA ASP A 324 2.39 -10.49 3.11
C ASP A 324 2.51 -11.98 2.81
N ASN A 325 1.85 -12.45 1.75
CA ASN A 325 2.01 -13.82 1.32
C ASN A 325 3.31 -13.96 0.50
N PRO A 326 4.06 -15.07 0.62
CA PRO A 326 5.25 -15.29 -0.20
C PRO A 326 4.94 -15.21 -1.71
N GLY A 327 5.75 -14.44 -2.44
CA GLY A 327 5.59 -14.17 -3.88
C GLY A 327 4.71 -12.94 -4.17
N ASP A 328 4.74 -12.45 -5.42
CA ASP A 328 4.03 -11.24 -5.85
C ASP A 328 2.51 -11.45 -5.98
N THR A 329 1.86 -11.72 -4.85
CA THR A 329 0.45 -12.12 -4.79
C THR A 329 -0.52 -10.94 -4.65
N TYR A 330 -0.04 -9.75 -4.28
CA TYR A 330 -0.85 -8.53 -4.04
C TYR A 330 -1.94 -8.69 -2.97
N PHE A 331 -1.81 -9.71 -2.12
CA PHE A 331 -2.64 -9.91 -0.95
C PHE A 331 -1.84 -10.63 0.13
N GLY A 332 -2.29 -10.51 1.37
CA GLY A 332 -1.70 -11.24 2.48
C GLY A 332 -2.74 -11.62 3.51
N THR A 333 -2.29 -11.90 4.71
CA THR A 333 -3.16 -12.27 5.83
C THR A 333 -3.06 -11.23 6.93
N MET A 334 -4.21 -10.77 7.40
CA MET A 334 -4.30 -9.84 8.51
C MET A 334 -4.52 -10.58 9.82
N TYR A 335 -3.83 -10.12 10.86
CA TYR A 335 -3.84 -10.67 12.20
C TYR A 335 -4.17 -9.60 13.24
N THR A 336 -4.75 -10.03 14.36
CA THR A 336 -5.04 -9.21 15.54
C THR A 336 -4.30 -9.75 16.75
N SER A 337 -3.63 -8.88 17.51
CA SER A 337 -2.83 -9.28 18.69
C SER A 337 -3.67 -9.53 19.95
N ASP A 338 -3.06 -10.06 21.02
CA ASP A 338 -3.52 -9.82 22.39
C ASP A 338 -3.19 -8.39 22.84
N ASP A 339 -3.68 -8.06 24.03
CA ASP A 339 -3.25 -6.91 24.82
C ASP A 339 -1.74 -6.84 25.04
N ARG A 340 -1.03 -7.98 25.02
CA ARG A 340 0.43 -8.01 25.15
C ARG A 340 1.16 -7.74 23.83
N GLY A 341 0.48 -7.82 22.68
CA GLY A 341 1.12 -7.66 21.37
C GLY A 341 1.96 -8.88 20.95
N ILE A 342 1.81 -10.04 21.61
CA ILE A 342 2.67 -11.21 21.44
C ILE A 342 1.95 -12.30 20.65
N LEU A 343 0.70 -12.60 21.02
CA LEU A 343 -0.07 -13.68 20.43
C LEU A 343 -1.05 -13.14 19.39
N PHE A 344 -0.84 -13.50 18.14
CA PHE A 344 -1.63 -13.04 17.00
C PHE A 344 -2.64 -14.11 16.54
N SER A 345 -3.90 -13.70 16.40
CA SER A 345 -4.97 -14.49 15.81
C SER A 345 -5.22 -14.05 14.38
N LYS A 346 -5.46 -15.01 13.48
CA LYS A 346 -5.84 -14.71 12.10
C LYS A 346 -7.19 -14.01 12.07
N SER A 347 -7.26 -12.85 11.43
CA SER A 347 -8.48 -12.01 11.35
C SER A 347 -9.11 -12.03 9.96
N LEU A 348 -8.32 -11.79 8.90
CA LEU A 348 -8.81 -11.75 7.52
C LEU A 348 -7.78 -12.33 6.55
N GLU A 349 -8.20 -13.32 5.77
CA GLU A 349 -7.39 -13.87 4.68
C GLU A 349 -7.56 -13.07 3.39
N ARG A 350 -6.52 -13.10 2.55
CA ARG A 350 -6.51 -12.45 1.23
C ARG A 350 -6.82 -10.96 1.29
N HIS A 351 -6.36 -10.33 2.37
CA HIS A 351 -6.41 -8.89 2.56
C HIS A 351 -5.66 -8.21 1.41
N LEU A 352 -6.33 -7.33 0.68
CA LEU A 352 -5.74 -6.63 -0.46
C LEU A 352 -4.65 -5.69 0.07
N PHE A 353 -3.43 -5.89 -0.44
CA PHE A 353 -2.29 -5.10 -0.04
C PHE A 353 -1.43 -4.89 -1.27
N ASP A 354 -1.25 -3.64 -1.65
CA ASP A 354 -0.58 -3.34 -2.89
C ASP A 354 0.95 -3.35 -2.72
N GLY A 355 1.67 -3.66 -3.80
CA GLY A 355 3.14 -3.67 -3.80
C GLY A 355 3.80 -2.30 -3.54
N GLN A 356 3.03 -1.21 -3.43
CA GLN A 356 3.52 0.10 -3.00
C GLN A 356 3.33 0.33 -1.49
N ARG A 357 3.05 -0.74 -0.73
CA ARG A 357 2.86 -0.73 0.71
C ARG A 357 1.63 0.04 1.18
N LYS A 358 0.59 0.13 0.34
CA LYS A 358 -0.67 0.77 0.69
C LYS A 358 -1.82 -0.22 0.71
N SER A 359 -2.78 0.04 1.59
CA SER A 359 -3.96 -0.77 1.80
C SER A 359 -5.20 0.11 1.87
N ASP A 360 -6.36 -0.48 1.54
CA ASP A 360 -7.68 0.12 1.72
C ASP A 360 -8.22 -0.06 3.15
N PHE A 361 -7.42 -0.62 4.06
CA PHE A 361 -7.77 -0.77 5.48
C PHE A 361 -8.04 0.60 6.12
N THR A 362 -9.25 0.75 6.65
CA THR A 362 -9.78 2.01 7.19
C THR A 362 -10.47 1.76 8.52
N ASN A 363 -10.04 2.47 9.56
CA ASN A 363 -10.73 2.54 10.84
C ASN A 363 -11.91 3.52 10.75
N ILE A 364 -13.12 3.04 11.05
CA ILE A 364 -14.33 3.88 11.05
C ILE A 364 -14.46 4.52 12.43
N THR A 365 -13.82 5.66 12.60
CA THR A 365 -13.66 6.37 13.89
C THR A 365 -14.98 6.87 14.49
N SER A 366 -16.05 6.97 13.70
CA SER A 366 -17.37 7.40 14.16
C SER A 366 -18.15 6.34 14.95
N LEU A 367 -17.67 5.09 14.99
CA LEU A 367 -18.30 4.02 15.78
C LEU A 367 -17.28 2.99 16.28
N ARG A 368 -17.36 2.63 17.56
CA ARG A 368 -16.36 1.76 18.22
C ARG A 368 -16.31 0.36 17.59
N GLY A 369 -15.10 -0.08 17.25
CA GLY A 369 -14.84 -1.46 16.81
C GLY A 369 -15.13 -1.72 15.33
N VAL A 370 -15.43 -0.67 14.57
CA VAL A 370 -15.77 -0.77 13.15
C VAL A 370 -14.54 -0.56 12.26
N TYR A 371 -14.30 -1.49 11.35
CA TYR A 371 -13.20 -1.46 10.39
C TYR A 371 -13.68 -1.86 9.01
N LEU A 372 -13.19 -1.19 7.98
CA LEU A 372 -13.51 -1.43 6.58
C LEU A 372 -12.22 -1.75 5.81
N THR A 373 -12.25 -2.75 4.93
CA THR A 373 -11.12 -3.01 4.01
C THR A 373 -11.59 -3.71 2.74
N ASN A 374 -10.68 -3.88 1.79
CA ASN A 374 -10.87 -4.67 0.57
C ASN A 374 -10.09 -5.99 0.65
N LYS A 375 -10.68 -7.06 0.13
CA LYS A 375 -10.01 -8.37 -0.05
C LYS A 375 -10.03 -8.78 -1.51
N LEU A 376 -9.02 -9.54 -1.92
CA LEU A 376 -8.98 -10.18 -3.24
C LEU A 376 -9.52 -11.60 -3.12
N ASP A 377 -10.72 -11.87 -3.62
CA ASP A 377 -11.29 -13.23 -3.56
C ASP A 377 -10.59 -14.20 -4.53
N LYS A 378 -10.89 -15.50 -4.41
CA LYS A 378 -10.30 -16.56 -5.25
C LYS A 378 -10.71 -16.44 -6.72
N ASP A 379 -11.83 -15.78 -7.02
CA ASP A 379 -12.30 -15.48 -8.37
C ASP A 379 -11.61 -14.25 -8.99
N GLY A 380 -10.57 -13.71 -8.35
CA GLY A 380 -9.82 -12.53 -8.80
C GLY A 380 -10.57 -11.22 -8.61
N ARG A 381 -11.75 -11.24 -7.98
CA ARG A 381 -12.56 -10.05 -7.74
C ARG A 381 -12.22 -9.39 -6.42
N ILE A 382 -12.22 -8.06 -6.41
CA ILE A 382 -12.02 -7.27 -5.20
C ILE A 382 -13.38 -7.03 -4.55
N ARG A 383 -13.51 -7.41 -3.28
CA ARG A 383 -14.74 -7.19 -2.51
C ARG A 383 -14.44 -6.45 -1.21
N SER A 384 -15.23 -5.43 -0.93
CA SER A 384 -15.21 -4.72 0.35
C SER A 384 -15.86 -5.54 1.45
N VAL A 385 -15.21 -5.56 2.60
CA VAL A 385 -15.66 -6.21 3.82
C VAL A 385 -15.56 -5.26 5.00
N ILE A 386 -16.49 -5.40 5.92
CA ILE A 386 -16.59 -4.59 7.13
C ILE A 386 -16.66 -5.51 8.36
N SER A 387 -15.93 -5.14 9.41
CA SER A 387 -16.00 -5.74 10.73
C SER A 387 -16.62 -4.75 11.69
N PHE A 388 -17.45 -5.24 12.60
CA PHE A 388 -18.02 -4.43 13.68
C PHE A 388 -17.43 -4.79 15.04
N ASN A 389 -16.63 -5.84 15.13
CA ASN A 389 -16.10 -6.39 16.38
C ASN A 389 -14.55 -6.44 16.36
N ARG A 390 -13.90 -5.35 15.92
CA ARG A 390 -12.44 -5.22 15.87
C ARG A 390 -11.75 -6.35 15.11
N GLY A 391 -12.28 -6.72 13.95
CA GLY A 391 -11.70 -7.76 13.10
C GLY A 391 -11.91 -9.19 13.60
N GLY A 392 -12.74 -9.42 14.62
CA GLY A 392 -13.12 -10.78 15.03
C GLY A 392 -13.91 -11.51 13.95
N ALA A 393 -14.80 -10.81 13.26
CA ALA A 393 -15.56 -11.29 12.11
C ALA A 393 -15.69 -10.22 11.03
N TRP A 394 -15.68 -10.64 9.77
CA TRP A 394 -15.79 -9.78 8.59
C TRP A 394 -16.99 -10.21 7.75
N ARG A 395 -17.77 -9.24 7.28
CA ARG A 395 -18.92 -9.49 6.37
C ARG A 395 -18.91 -8.51 5.22
N GLN A 396 -19.61 -8.85 4.13
CA GLN A 396 -19.81 -7.93 3.01
C GLN A 396 -20.72 -6.76 3.44
N LEU A 397 -20.57 -5.61 2.78
CA LEU A 397 -21.44 -4.47 3.04
C LEU A 397 -22.81 -4.70 2.39
N ASN A 398 -23.86 -4.30 3.09
CA ASN A 398 -25.22 -4.41 2.58
C ASN A 398 -25.43 -3.52 1.37
N LYS A 399 -26.26 -3.98 0.43
CA LYS A 399 -26.75 -3.13 -0.67
C LYS A 399 -27.54 -1.96 -0.08
N PRO A 400 -27.33 -0.72 -0.56
CA PRO A 400 -28.19 0.40 -0.22
C PRO A 400 -29.64 0.17 -0.69
N ASP A 401 -30.62 0.48 0.16
CA ASP A 401 -32.05 0.25 -0.16
C ASP A 401 -32.50 1.02 -1.39
N ASN A 402 -32.00 2.25 -1.57
CA ASN A 402 -32.41 3.15 -2.63
C ASN A 402 -31.68 2.96 -3.97
N VAL A 403 -30.88 1.90 -4.10
CA VAL A 403 -30.06 1.63 -5.30
C VAL A 403 -30.41 0.26 -5.85
N GLU A 404 -30.84 0.18 -7.11
CA GLU A 404 -31.16 -1.10 -7.74
C GLU A 404 -29.89 -1.84 -8.20
N CYS A 405 -29.98 -3.13 -8.49
CA CYS A 405 -28.89 -3.89 -9.11
C CYS A 405 -29.18 -4.08 -10.59
N GLY A 406 -28.15 -4.19 -11.42
CA GLY A 406 -28.35 -4.65 -12.78
C GLY A 406 -28.91 -6.08 -12.80
N GLU A 407 -29.77 -6.40 -13.76
CA GLU A 407 -30.44 -7.72 -13.87
C GLU A 407 -29.47 -8.92 -13.98
N GLN A 408 -28.20 -8.67 -14.31
CA GLN A 408 -27.15 -9.69 -14.51
C GLN A 408 -26.25 -9.91 -13.27
N VAL A 409 -26.46 -9.17 -12.18
CA VAL A 409 -25.63 -9.21 -10.97
C VAL A 409 -26.14 -10.30 -10.02
N LYS A 410 -25.30 -11.29 -9.69
CA LYS A 410 -25.69 -12.43 -8.85
C LYS A 410 -25.66 -12.08 -7.35
N ASN A 411 -24.63 -11.35 -6.93
CA ASN A 411 -24.38 -10.92 -5.57
C ASN A 411 -24.28 -9.41 -5.56
N CYS A 412 -25.30 -8.73 -5.06
CA CYS A 412 -25.34 -7.28 -5.15
C CYS A 412 -25.02 -6.65 -3.79
N ASN A 413 -23.80 -6.14 -3.67
CA ASN A 413 -23.29 -5.53 -2.44
C ASN A 413 -22.68 -4.15 -2.74
N LEU A 414 -22.49 -3.35 -1.69
CA LEU A 414 -21.74 -2.11 -1.79
C LEU A 414 -20.24 -2.42 -1.72
N HIS A 415 -19.48 -1.80 -2.62
CA HIS A 415 -18.02 -1.85 -2.65
C HIS A 415 -17.46 -0.44 -2.61
N ILE A 416 -16.48 -0.24 -1.73
CA ILE A 416 -15.92 1.06 -1.41
C ILE A 416 -14.58 1.23 -2.12
N HIS A 417 -14.43 2.37 -2.79
CA HIS A 417 -13.20 2.77 -3.43
C HIS A 417 -12.20 3.32 -2.41
N GLY A 418 -11.01 2.74 -2.38
CA GLY A 418 -9.88 3.18 -1.57
C GLY A 418 -8.66 3.56 -2.41
N GLU A 419 -7.49 3.42 -1.81
CA GLU A 419 -6.19 3.71 -2.43
C GLU A 419 -5.93 2.81 -3.64
N HIS A 420 -6.33 1.53 -3.61
CA HIS A 420 -6.17 0.62 -4.74
C HIS A 420 -6.84 1.16 -6.03
N SER A 421 -7.97 1.85 -5.89
CA SER A 421 -8.73 2.39 -7.03
C SER A 421 -7.96 3.46 -7.82
N ARG A 422 -6.96 4.10 -7.20
CA ARG A 422 -6.09 5.09 -7.85
C ARG A 422 -5.27 4.51 -9.00
N LYS A 423 -4.93 3.22 -8.92
CA LYS A 423 -4.25 2.49 -10.02
C LYS A 423 -5.08 2.45 -11.30
N ASN A 424 -6.41 2.43 -11.15
CA ASN A 424 -7.34 2.42 -12.27
C ASN A 424 -7.75 3.84 -12.72
N SER A 425 -6.94 4.86 -12.40
CA SER A 425 -7.29 6.26 -12.68
C SER A 425 -8.63 6.68 -12.07
N ILE A 426 -9.02 6.12 -10.92
CA ILE A 426 -10.14 6.62 -10.13
C ILE A 426 -9.52 7.43 -8.99
N ILE A 427 -9.88 8.69 -8.83
CA ILE A 427 -9.36 9.52 -7.74
C ILE A 427 -10.48 9.71 -6.72
N PRO A 428 -10.78 8.70 -5.88
CA PRO A 428 -11.75 8.87 -4.82
C PRO A 428 -11.14 9.71 -3.69
N MET A 429 -11.99 10.42 -2.96
CA MET A 429 -11.71 10.63 -1.54
C MET A 429 -11.85 9.30 -0.81
N LEU A 430 -10.87 9.00 0.06
CA LEU A 430 -10.93 7.87 0.97
C LEU A 430 -12.14 8.01 1.92
N PRO A 431 -12.66 6.90 2.48
CA PRO A 431 -13.78 6.97 3.39
C PRO A 431 -13.53 7.94 4.55
N LEU A 432 -14.48 8.84 4.78
CA LEU A 432 -14.43 9.86 5.81
C LEU A 432 -15.38 9.51 6.95
N SER A 433 -14.84 9.46 8.16
CA SER A 433 -15.58 9.32 9.41
C SER A 433 -14.86 10.11 10.50
N GLU A 434 -15.62 10.64 11.46
CA GLU A 434 -15.09 11.49 12.52
C GLU A 434 -15.66 11.04 13.87
N PRO A 435 -14.87 10.97 14.95
CA PRO A 435 -15.29 10.45 16.26
C PRO A 435 -16.36 11.31 16.95
N THR A 436 -16.55 12.54 16.48
CA THR A 436 -17.58 13.48 16.97
C THR A 436 -18.90 13.34 16.22
N ALA A 437 -18.88 12.79 15.00
CA ALA A 437 -20.06 12.60 14.14
C ALA A 437 -20.51 11.13 14.21
N ILE A 438 -21.09 10.75 15.37
CA ILE A 438 -21.36 9.35 15.72
C ILE A 438 -22.19 8.61 14.66
N GLY A 439 -21.66 7.48 14.19
CA GLY A 439 -22.26 6.62 13.17
C GLY A 439 -22.15 7.16 11.73
N LEU A 440 -21.70 8.39 11.52
CA LEU A 440 -21.60 8.97 10.17
C LEU A 440 -20.37 8.43 9.43
N VAL A 441 -20.59 7.91 8.22
CA VAL A 441 -19.53 7.48 7.30
C VAL A 441 -19.87 7.94 5.89
N ILE A 442 -18.94 8.58 5.19
CA ILE A 442 -19.10 9.04 3.81
C ILE A 442 -18.02 8.38 2.96
N ALA A 443 -18.40 7.75 1.85
CA ALA A 443 -17.44 7.03 1.01
C ALA A 443 -17.84 7.05 -0.47
N HIS A 444 -16.84 6.99 -1.34
CA HIS A 444 -17.05 6.67 -2.75
C HIS A 444 -17.25 5.16 -2.91
N GLY A 445 -18.24 4.75 -3.69
CA GLY A 445 -18.54 3.34 -3.87
C GLY A 445 -19.18 2.99 -5.20
N THR A 446 -19.36 1.70 -5.41
CA THR A 446 -20.13 1.11 -6.50
C THR A 446 -20.94 -0.07 -5.97
N VAL A 447 -22.10 -0.35 -6.59
CA VAL A 447 -23.00 -1.43 -6.19
C VAL A 447 -22.98 -2.50 -7.28
N GLY A 448 -22.62 -3.74 -6.92
CA GLY A 448 -22.44 -4.85 -7.87
C GLY A 448 -21.84 -6.09 -7.22
N ASP A 449 -21.30 -7.01 -8.05
CA ASP A 449 -20.64 -8.26 -7.62
C ASP A 449 -19.24 -8.06 -7.02
N SER A 450 -18.58 -6.97 -7.40
CA SER A 450 -17.22 -6.60 -6.99
C SER A 450 -16.96 -5.11 -7.21
N LEU A 451 -15.85 -4.61 -6.67
CA LEU A 451 -15.39 -3.25 -6.91
C LEU A 451 -15.22 -3.01 -8.41
N SER A 452 -15.92 -2.00 -8.93
CA SER A 452 -15.89 -1.67 -10.35
C SER A 452 -14.60 -0.95 -10.75
N SER A 453 -14.11 -1.16 -11.98
CA SER A 453 -13.06 -0.34 -12.58
C SER A 453 -13.61 0.91 -13.29
N SER A 454 -14.91 1.20 -13.16
CA SER A 454 -15.54 2.38 -13.77
C SER A 454 -15.03 3.69 -13.17
N GLN A 455 -14.67 4.66 -14.02
CA GLN A 455 -14.10 5.96 -13.61
C GLN A 455 -15.07 6.91 -12.87
N HIS A 456 -16.30 6.50 -12.57
CA HIS A 456 -17.35 7.37 -12.03
C HIS A 456 -18.01 6.74 -10.79
N PRO A 457 -17.30 6.68 -9.64
CA PRO A 457 -17.92 6.22 -8.40
C PRO A 457 -18.96 7.23 -7.91
N ASP A 458 -20.03 6.72 -7.32
CA ASP A 458 -21.05 7.52 -6.64
C ASP A 458 -20.68 7.68 -5.15
N VAL A 459 -21.32 8.64 -4.46
CA VAL A 459 -21.11 8.86 -3.02
C VAL A 459 -22.23 8.20 -2.21
N PHE A 460 -21.83 7.49 -1.17
CA PHE A 460 -22.70 6.79 -0.23
C PHE A 460 -22.48 7.30 1.19
N VAL A 461 -23.55 7.32 1.97
CA VAL A 461 -23.51 7.69 3.38
C VAL A 461 -24.12 6.58 4.22
N SER A 462 -23.51 6.31 5.36
CA SER A 462 -24.08 5.54 6.46
C SER A 462 -24.26 6.44 7.67
N SER A 463 -25.38 6.30 8.38
CA SER A 463 -25.66 7.00 9.64
C SER A 463 -25.55 6.10 10.87
N ASP A 464 -25.12 4.85 10.72
CA ASP A 464 -25.08 3.84 11.78
C ASP A 464 -23.74 3.10 11.85
N GLY A 465 -22.68 3.67 11.30
CA GLY A 465 -21.33 3.12 11.31
C GLY A 465 -21.11 2.03 10.27
N GLY A 466 -21.90 1.99 9.21
CA GLY A 466 -21.72 1.10 8.06
C GLY A 466 -22.59 -0.15 8.06
N TYR A 467 -23.57 -0.26 8.97
CA TYR A 467 -24.57 -1.34 8.91
C TYR A 467 -25.49 -1.15 7.71
N ASN A 468 -26.00 0.06 7.53
CA ASN A 468 -26.85 0.45 6.42
C ASN A 468 -26.25 1.63 5.67
N TRP A 469 -26.45 1.62 4.36
CA TRP A 469 -25.89 2.63 3.45
C TRP A 469 -26.99 3.19 2.56
N ARG A 470 -26.80 4.43 2.12
CA ARG A 470 -27.69 5.12 1.19
C ARG A 470 -26.86 5.80 0.09
N GLY A 471 -27.23 5.60 -1.17
CA GLY A 471 -26.66 6.37 -2.27
C GLY A 471 -27.16 7.81 -2.20
N THR A 472 -26.25 8.80 -2.21
CA THR A 472 -26.61 10.19 -1.92
C THR A 472 -26.26 11.19 -3.02
N LEU A 473 -25.07 11.13 -3.59
CA LEU A 473 -24.63 11.99 -4.70
C LEU A 473 -24.15 11.16 -5.87
N LYS A 474 -24.53 11.57 -7.07
CA LYS A 474 -24.11 10.93 -8.32
C LYS A 474 -22.77 11.50 -8.79
N GLY A 475 -21.83 10.63 -9.12
CA GLY A 475 -20.48 10.98 -9.52
C GLY A 475 -19.56 11.38 -8.35
N PRO A 476 -18.26 11.52 -8.63
CA PRO A 476 -17.25 11.78 -7.62
C PRO A 476 -17.40 13.19 -7.04
N HIS A 477 -17.25 13.31 -5.72
CA HIS A 477 -17.29 14.59 -5.01
C HIS A 477 -16.18 14.65 -3.96
N HIS A 478 -15.64 15.85 -3.74
CA HIS A 478 -14.95 16.10 -2.50
C HIS A 478 -15.95 16.47 -1.42
N TYR A 479 -15.81 15.91 -0.21
CA TYR A 479 -16.72 16.15 0.90
C TYR A 479 -15.99 16.42 2.21
N SER A 480 -16.63 17.15 3.11
CA SER A 480 -16.14 17.41 4.46
C SER A 480 -17.30 17.37 5.47
N ILE A 481 -16.99 16.92 6.70
CA ILE A 481 -17.91 16.89 7.84
C ILE A 481 -17.63 18.11 8.71
N LEU A 482 -18.66 18.92 8.93
CA LEU A 482 -18.65 20.13 9.72
C LEU A 482 -19.64 20.00 10.89
N ASP A 483 -19.48 20.88 11.87
CA ASP A 483 -20.26 20.92 13.12
C ASP A 483 -20.59 19.55 13.76
N SER A 484 -19.59 18.68 13.88
CA SER A 484 -19.72 17.32 14.45
C SER A 484 -20.81 16.47 13.78
N GLY A 485 -20.98 16.61 12.46
CA GLY A 485 -21.99 15.89 11.69
C GLY A 485 -23.29 16.67 11.46
N GLY A 486 -23.45 17.85 12.09
CA GLY A 486 -24.60 18.73 11.87
C GLY A 486 -24.64 19.35 10.47
N LEU A 487 -23.49 19.40 9.78
CA LEU A 487 -23.37 19.92 8.43
C LEU A 487 -22.41 19.07 7.60
N ILE A 488 -22.83 18.69 6.40
CA ILE A 488 -21.97 18.03 5.42
C ILE A 488 -21.92 18.91 4.18
N VAL A 489 -20.73 19.11 3.63
CA VAL A 489 -20.53 19.86 2.38
C VAL A 489 -19.89 18.97 1.33
N ALA A 490 -20.20 19.22 0.06
CA ALA A 490 -19.67 18.48 -1.07
C ALA A 490 -19.49 19.35 -2.32
N VAL A 491 -18.38 19.21 -3.02
CA VAL A 491 -18.11 19.83 -4.33
C VAL A 491 -17.85 18.74 -5.34
N GLU A 492 -18.49 18.84 -6.51
CA GLU A 492 -18.34 17.85 -7.57
C GLU A 492 -16.92 17.86 -8.14
N ALA A 493 -16.29 16.70 -8.21
CA ALA A 493 -14.92 16.55 -8.68
C ALA A 493 -14.91 16.23 -10.18
N GLN A 494 -14.72 17.25 -11.01
CA GLN A 494 -14.62 17.09 -12.46
C GLN A 494 -13.17 17.21 -12.91
N ARG A 495 -12.63 16.18 -13.60
CA ARG A 495 -11.22 16.15 -14.04
C ARG A 495 -10.82 17.30 -14.97
N GLU A 496 -11.74 17.73 -15.82
CA GLU A 496 -11.50 18.78 -16.84
C GLU A 496 -12.54 19.91 -16.76
N GLY A 497 -13.34 19.91 -15.68
CA GLY A 497 -14.46 20.82 -15.51
C GLY A 497 -14.16 21.96 -14.54
N GLN A 498 -14.74 23.13 -14.80
CA GLN A 498 -14.74 24.23 -13.85
C GLN A 498 -15.92 24.10 -12.89
N VAL A 499 -15.69 24.40 -11.62
CA VAL A 499 -16.71 24.34 -10.57
C VAL A 499 -17.14 25.74 -10.16
N LYS A 500 -18.42 25.87 -9.81
CA LYS A 500 -18.99 27.08 -9.20
C LYS A 500 -20.06 26.78 -8.15
N THR A 501 -20.38 25.51 -7.93
CA THR A 501 -21.48 25.07 -7.10
C THR A 501 -20.97 24.18 -5.97
N ILE A 502 -21.39 24.47 -4.75
CA ILE A 502 -21.22 23.61 -3.57
C ILE A 502 -22.57 23.05 -3.17
N LYS A 503 -22.58 21.81 -2.70
CA LYS A 503 -23.75 21.14 -2.15
C LYS A 503 -23.58 21.05 -0.63
N PHE A 504 -24.64 21.24 0.13
CA PHE A 504 -24.62 21.04 1.58
C PHE A 504 -25.88 20.33 2.08
N SER A 505 -25.75 19.64 3.21
CA SER A 505 -26.81 18.87 3.88
C SER A 505 -26.71 19.08 5.39
N THR A 506 -27.87 19.19 6.05
CA THR A 506 -28.00 19.33 7.52
C THR A 506 -28.75 18.14 8.14
N ASP A 507 -28.87 17.03 7.39
CA ASP A 507 -29.67 15.85 7.76
C ASP A 507 -28.89 14.54 7.55
N GLU A 508 -27.59 14.60 7.84
CA GLU A 508 -26.62 13.50 7.66
C GLU A 508 -26.53 13.01 6.21
N GLY A 509 -26.63 13.93 5.23
CA GLY A 509 -26.42 13.62 3.82
C GLY A 509 -27.63 12.95 3.16
N GLN A 510 -28.84 13.09 3.69
CA GLN A 510 -30.04 12.53 3.07
C GLN A 510 -30.57 13.43 1.96
N CYS A 511 -30.70 14.72 2.23
CA CYS A 511 -31.15 15.73 1.29
C CYS A 511 -30.12 16.85 1.14
N TRP A 512 -29.94 17.33 -0.10
CA TRP A 512 -28.93 18.32 -0.42
C TRP A 512 -29.53 19.60 -0.98
N LYS A 513 -28.94 20.73 -0.58
CA LYS A 513 -29.12 22.07 -1.17
C LYS A 513 -27.89 22.41 -2.01
N SER A 514 -28.08 23.09 -3.14
CA SER A 514 -27.00 23.50 -4.05
C SER A 514 -26.86 25.02 -4.09
N TYR A 515 -25.69 25.55 -3.73
CA TYR A 515 -25.37 26.97 -3.71
C TYR A 515 -24.28 27.30 -4.73
N ASN A 516 -24.47 28.36 -5.52
CA ASN A 516 -23.45 28.85 -6.45
C ASN A 516 -22.55 29.85 -5.71
N PHE A 517 -21.36 29.40 -5.29
CA PHE A 517 -20.46 30.19 -4.44
C PHE A 517 -19.62 31.21 -5.20
N THR A 518 -19.59 31.14 -6.53
CA THR A 518 -18.85 32.12 -7.34
C THR A 518 -19.53 32.34 -8.69
N VAL A 519 -19.41 33.56 -9.20
CA VAL A 519 -19.88 33.94 -10.55
C VAL A 519 -18.90 33.45 -11.61
N GLN A 520 -17.60 33.40 -11.30
CA GLN A 520 -16.53 33.00 -12.21
C GLN A 520 -16.04 31.58 -11.84
N PRO A 521 -16.45 30.55 -12.60
CA PRO A 521 -16.01 29.19 -12.36
C PRO A 521 -14.48 29.06 -12.43
N PHE A 522 -13.92 28.13 -11.66
CA PHE A 522 -12.49 27.85 -11.66
C PHE A 522 -12.21 26.35 -11.66
N PHE A 523 -11.00 25.96 -12.03
CA PHE A 523 -10.59 24.56 -11.99
C PHE A 523 -10.38 24.14 -10.54
N PHE A 524 -11.15 23.14 -10.12
CA PHE A 524 -11.15 22.67 -8.74
C PHE A 524 -9.83 21.97 -8.38
N ALA A 525 -9.23 22.36 -7.26
CA ALA A 525 -8.05 21.69 -6.71
C ALA A 525 -8.36 20.95 -5.39
N GLY A 526 -9.27 21.45 -4.57
CA GLY A 526 -9.69 20.74 -3.35
C GLY A 526 -10.52 21.56 -2.36
N LEU A 527 -10.81 20.95 -1.21
CA LEU A 527 -11.53 21.56 -0.08
C LEU A 527 -10.60 21.62 1.14
N ALA A 528 -10.73 22.68 1.93
CA ALA A 528 -10.09 22.81 3.24
C ALA A 528 -11.10 23.30 4.29
N SER A 529 -11.10 22.67 5.46
CA SER A 529 -11.81 23.10 6.66
C SER A 529 -10.86 22.99 7.86
N GLU A 530 -11.19 23.66 8.97
CA GLU A 530 -10.40 23.52 10.20
C GLU A 530 -10.37 22.03 10.60
N PRO A 531 -9.20 21.48 10.99
CA PRO A 531 -9.06 20.07 11.32
C PRO A 531 -9.98 19.67 12.47
N GLY A 532 -10.53 18.46 12.37
CA GLY A 532 -11.67 18.03 13.18
C GLY A 532 -12.98 18.47 12.55
N THR A 533 -14.03 18.60 13.36
CA THR A 533 -15.40 18.81 12.87
C THR A 533 -16.10 20.01 13.50
N LYS A 534 -15.39 20.85 14.25
CA LYS A 534 -16.02 21.97 14.99
C LYS A 534 -16.31 23.20 14.13
N ALA A 535 -15.82 23.20 12.89
CA ALA A 535 -15.90 24.35 12.00
C ALA A 535 -17.29 24.53 11.40
N MET A 536 -17.64 25.79 11.12
CA MET A 536 -18.75 26.17 10.25
C MET A 536 -18.28 26.76 8.92
N ASN A 537 -16.95 26.83 8.72
CA ASN A 537 -16.31 27.44 7.57
C ASN A 537 -15.70 26.36 6.68
N VAL A 538 -15.87 26.50 5.37
CA VAL A 538 -15.18 25.67 4.37
C VAL A 538 -14.60 26.55 3.28
N SER A 539 -13.38 26.24 2.87
CA SER A 539 -12.66 26.92 1.80
C SER A 539 -12.54 26.01 0.58
N VAL A 540 -13.00 26.50 -0.57
CA VAL A 540 -12.93 25.84 -1.87
C VAL A 540 -11.74 26.41 -2.64
N TRP A 541 -10.78 25.56 -3.01
CA TRP A 541 -9.52 25.95 -3.63
C TRP A 541 -9.47 25.52 -5.09
N GLY A 542 -8.85 26.35 -5.92
CA GLY A 542 -8.64 26.08 -7.33
C GLY A 542 -7.86 27.19 -8.03
N PHE A 543 -7.92 27.21 -9.36
CA PHE A 543 -7.19 28.20 -10.16
C PHE A 543 -7.98 28.70 -11.38
N ARG A 544 -7.72 29.95 -11.77
CA ARG A 544 -8.30 30.62 -12.94
C ARG A 544 -7.19 31.09 -13.88
N PRO A 545 -7.40 31.07 -15.21
CA PRO A 545 -6.49 31.72 -16.13
C PRO A 545 -6.60 33.26 -16.02
N GLU A 546 -5.47 33.94 -15.92
CA GLU A 546 -5.34 35.40 -15.99
C GLU A 546 -5.39 35.90 -17.45
N ALA A 547 -5.39 37.23 -17.61
CA ALA A 547 -5.45 37.87 -18.93
C ALA A 547 -4.23 37.57 -19.81
N ASP A 548 -3.09 37.28 -19.20
CA ASP A 548 -1.84 36.85 -19.86
C ASP A 548 -1.76 35.32 -20.07
N GLY A 549 -2.78 34.59 -19.64
CA GLY A 549 -2.87 33.13 -19.71
C GLY A 549 -2.23 32.39 -18.54
N GLN A 550 -1.61 33.07 -17.57
CA GLN A 550 -1.03 32.42 -16.39
C GLN A 550 -2.12 31.96 -15.40
N PRO A 551 -1.99 30.80 -14.74
CA PRO A 551 -2.99 30.35 -13.79
C PRO A 551 -2.83 31.01 -12.40
N MET A 552 -3.79 31.80 -11.98
CA MET A 552 -3.89 32.38 -10.64
C MET A 552 -4.64 31.45 -9.68
N TRP A 553 -4.09 31.23 -8.49
CA TRP A 553 -4.80 30.54 -7.40
C TRP A 553 -5.96 31.37 -6.86
N VAL A 554 -7.06 30.70 -6.53
CA VAL A 554 -8.26 31.30 -5.94
C VAL A 554 -8.76 30.42 -4.79
N ALA A 555 -9.08 31.05 -3.67
CA ALA A 555 -9.77 30.44 -2.55
C ALA A 555 -11.12 31.13 -2.32
N VAL A 556 -12.20 30.36 -2.23
CA VAL A 556 -13.52 30.86 -1.86
C VAL A 556 -13.96 30.21 -0.56
N THR A 557 -14.07 31.00 0.50
CA THR A 557 -14.45 30.54 1.84
C THR A 557 -15.88 30.92 2.15
N ILE A 558 -16.67 29.94 2.57
CA ILE A 558 -18.11 30.05 2.86
C ILE A 558 -18.31 29.84 4.35
N ASP A 559 -18.99 30.77 5.01
CA ASP A 559 -19.36 30.69 6.43
C ASP A 559 -20.83 30.32 6.60
N PHE A 560 -21.08 29.09 7.05
CA PHE A 560 -22.42 28.56 7.30
C PHE A 560 -22.99 28.96 8.68
N GLN A 561 -22.20 29.61 9.53
CA GLN A 561 -22.65 30.04 10.87
C GLN A 561 -23.79 31.07 10.78
N SER A 562 -23.72 31.95 9.78
CA SER A 562 -24.76 32.95 9.51
C SER A 562 -26.04 32.33 8.93
N LEU A 563 -25.94 31.15 8.30
CA LEU A 563 -27.10 30.41 7.79
C LEU A 563 -27.79 29.62 8.91
N ILE A 564 -27.03 28.90 9.72
CA ILE A 564 -27.53 28.06 10.82
C ILE A 564 -27.28 28.78 12.14
N THR A 565 -28.09 29.79 12.46
CA THR A 565 -27.81 30.65 13.63
C THR A 565 -28.19 30.00 14.96
N ARG A 566 -29.25 29.17 14.97
CA ARG A 566 -29.78 28.50 16.16
C ARG A 566 -28.80 27.46 16.72
N GLU A 567 -28.53 27.51 18.02
CA GLU A 567 -27.79 26.46 18.74
C GLU A 567 -28.72 25.33 19.17
N CYS A 568 -28.20 24.10 19.19
CA CYS A 568 -28.97 22.93 19.58
C CYS A 568 -29.27 22.91 21.08
N ASN A 569 -30.46 22.48 21.44
CA ASN A 569 -30.87 22.22 22.82
C ASN A 569 -31.24 20.73 22.99
N ASP A 570 -31.56 20.31 24.22
CA ASP A 570 -31.83 18.90 24.52
C ASP A 570 -32.94 18.25 23.69
N GLN A 571 -33.93 19.01 23.20
CA GLN A 571 -35.02 18.49 22.38
C GLN A 571 -34.57 18.16 20.95
N ASP A 572 -33.45 18.73 20.51
CA ASP A 572 -32.89 18.49 19.18
C ASP A 572 -32.18 17.13 19.09
N TYR A 573 -31.89 16.50 20.22
CA TYR A 573 -31.20 15.22 20.28
C TYR A 573 -32.13 14.04 20.57
N GLU A 574 -31.73 12.86 20.13
CA GLU A 574 -32.35 11.57 20.42
C GLU A 574 -31.36 10.60 21.06
N GLU A 575 -31.87 9.66 21.86
CA GLU A 575 -31.08 8.54 22.36
C GLU A 575 -31.02 7.45 21.28
N TRP A 576 -29.81 7.01 20.94
CA TRP A 576 -29.56 6.02 19.91
C TRP A 576 -28.66 4.92 20.46
N LEU A 577 -29.13 3.67 20.42
CA LEU A 577 -28.37 2.49 20.84
C LEU A 577 -27.44 2.06 19.70
N ALA A 578 -26.13 2.11 19.94
CA ALA A 578 -25.14 1.66 18.97
C ALA A 578 -25.20 0.14 18.77
N HIS A 579 -24.89 -0.31 17.55
CA HIS A 579 -24.87 -1.74 17.18
C HIS A 579 -26.20 -2.49 17.39
N ALA A 580 -27.32 -1.77 17.56
CA ALA A 580 -28.65 -2.36 17.57
C ALA A 580 -28.96 -2.94 16.18
N THR A 581 -29.60 -4.11 16.15
CA THR A 581 -29.98 -4.80 14.91
C THR A 581 -31.43 -5.22 14.98
N ASP A 582 -32.20 -4.94 13.93
CA ASP A 582 -33.62 -5.30 13.87
C ASP A 582 -33.83 -6.82 13.97
N GLY A 583 -34.63 -7.26 14.94
CA GLY A 583 -35.04 -8.67 15.10
C GLY A 583 -34.07 -9.57 15.88
N GLY A 584 -33.08 -8.99 16.59
CA GLY A 584 -32.16 -9.73 17.47
C GLY A 584 -32.73 -10.12 18.83
N ASP A 585 -31.97 -10.91 19.58
CA ASP A 585 -32.23 -11.18 21.00
C ASP A 585 -32.13 -9.88 21.81
N LEU A 586 -33.24 -9.46 22.44
CA LEU A 586 -33.33 -8.24 23.26
C LEU A 586 -32.27 -8.21 24.39
N GLU A 587 -31.82 -9.38 24.85
CA GLU A 587 -30.75 -9.49 25.86
C GLU A 587 -29.33 -9.27 25.29
N ARG A 588 -29.14 -9.29 23.97
CA ARG A 588 -27.83 -9.07 23.33
C ARG A 588 -27.78 -7.84 22.43
N GLU A 589 -28.92 -7.20 22.20
CA GLU A 589 -29.02 -6.02 21.36
C GLU A 589 -28.05 -4.91 21.82
N GLY A 590 -27.28 -4.38 20.86
CA GLY A 590 -26.29 -3.33 21.09
C GLY A 590 -25.08 -3.73 21.93
N CYS A 591 -24.96 -5.01 22.32
CA CYS A 591 -23.78 -5.48 23.05
C CYS A 591 -22.62 -5.76 22.09
N LEU A 592 -21.56 -4.97 22.21
CA LEU A 592 -20.36 -5.14 21.40
C LEU A 592 -19.11 -4.90 22.25
N LEU A 593 -18.16 -5.85 22.18
CA LEU A 593 -16.96 -5.83 23.02
C LEU A 593 -17.32 -5.67 24.50
N GLY A 594 -18.33 -6.44 24.91
CA GLY A 594 -18.83 -6.51 26.27
C GLY A 594 -19.52 -5.28 26.85
N VAL A 595 -19.87 -4.28 26.04
CA VAL A 595 -20.63 -3.10 26.51
C VAL A 595 -21.74 -2.74 25.54
N ARG A 596 -22.79 -2.15 26.09
CA ARG A 596 -23.81 -1.41 25.34
C ARG A 596 -23.52 0.07 25.44
N GLU A 597 -23.58 0.77 24.33
CA GLU A 597 -23.38 2.23 24.28
C GLU A 597 -24.63 2.91 23.72
N THR A 598 -25.23 3.80 24.51
CA THR A 598 -26.33 4.66 24.08
C THR A 598 -25.84 6.08 23.94
N TYR A 599 -25.88 6.61 22.73
CA TYR A 599 -25.43 7.95 22.38
C TYR A 599 -26.58 8.94 22.35
N LYS A 600 -26.32 10.19 22.71
CA LYS A 600 -27.22 11.31 22.45
C LYS A 600 -26.82 11.96 21.14
N ARG A 601 -27.59 11.71 20.07
CA ARG A 601 -27.28 12.12 18.70
C ARG A 601 -28.23 13.19 18.20
N LEU A 602 -27.76 14.08 17.32
CA LEU A 602 -28.60 15.12 16.73
C LEU A 602 -29.65 14.47 15.83
N LYS A 603 -30.92 14.83 16.02
CA LYS A 603 -32.00 14.33 15.16
C LYS A 603 -31.85 14.89 13.75
N LYS A 604 -32.09 14.04 12.74
CA LYS A 604 -31.98 14.37 11.31
C LYS A 604 -32.82 15.59 10.88
N GLN A 605 -33.97 15.81 11.53
CA GLN A 605 -34.87 16.92 11.27
C GLN A 605 -34.52 18.22 12.03
N SER A 606 -33.59 18.16 12.98
CA SER A 606 -33.21 19.31 13.81
C SER A 606 -32.11 20.12 13.14
N VAL A 607 -32.48 21.24 12.53
CA VAL A 607 -31.51 22.18 11.96
C VAL A 607 -31.04 23.15 13.05
N CYS A 608 -29.85 22.92 13.59
CA CYS A 608 -29.16 23.75 14.57
C CYS A 608 -27.66 23.45 14.59
N ARG A 609 -26.88 24.30 15.26
CA ARG A 609 -25.45 24.09 15.50
C ARG A 609 -25.22 23.32 16.80
N ASN A 610 -24.47 22.24 16.74
CA ASN A 610 -23.90 21.57 17.91
C ASN A 610 -22.94 22.52 18.64
N GLY A 611 -22.15 23.29 17.88
CA GLY A 611 -21.23 24.29 18.41
C GLY A 611 -19.88 23.71 18.82
N ARG A 612 -18.90 24.60 19.02
CA ARG A 612 -17.49 24.21 19.20
C ARG A 612 -17.21 23.49 20.54
N GLY A 613 -18.05 23.72 21.54
CA GLY A 613 -17.99 23.07 22.85
C GLY A 613 -18.72 21.72 22.89
N PHE A 614 -19.25 21.25 21.76
CA PHE A 614 -19.93 19.96 21.69
C PHE A 614 -18.99 18.83 22.11
N VAL A 615 -19.50 17.99 23.01
CA VAL A 615 -18.84 16.77 23.45
C VAL A 615 -19.85 15.65 23.30
N VAL A 616 -19.41 14.54 22.71
CA VAL A 616 -20.24 13.35 22.55
C VAL A 616 -20.68 12.85 23.93
N SER A 617 -21.99 12.88 24.17
CA SER A 617 -22.60 12.33 25.38
C SER A 617 -23.01 10.87 25.13
N LYS A 618 -22.52 9.96 25.94
CA LYS A 618 -22.90 8.53 25.90
C LYS A 618 -23.10 7.94 27.29
N LYS A 619 -24.02 6.98 27.38
CA LYS A 619 -24.20 6.09 28.53
C LYS A 619 -23.65 4.72 28.16
N GLN A 620 -22.92 4.10 29.07
CA GLN A 620 -22.37 2.76 28.88
C GLN A 620 -22.90 1.83 29.96
N SER A 621 -23.21 0.59 29.59
CA SER A 621 -23.55 -0.48 30.54
C SER A 621 -22.84 -1.77 30.13
N PRO A 622 -22.20 -2.50 31.07
CA PRO A 622 -21.55 -3.77 30.76
C PRO A 622 -22.58 -4.83 30.37
N CYS A 623 -22.17 -5.76 29.52
CA CYS A 623 -22.93 -6.96 29.18
C CYS A 623 -22.43 -8.17 29.95
N LEU A 624 -23.26 -9.21 30.02
CA LEU A 624 -22.80 -10.54 30.42
C LEU A 624 -21.87 -11.12 29.36
N CYS A 625 -20.74 -11.72 29.79
CA CYS A 625 -19.83 -12.36 28.86
C CYS A 625 -20.49 -13.58 28.21
N THR A 626 -20.24 -13.76 26.92
CA THR A 626 -20.59 -14.92 26.13
C THR A 626 -19.31 -15.56 25.57
N ARG A 627 -19.45 -16.66 24.83
CA ARG A 627 -18.30 -17.24 24.11
C ARG A 627 -17.79 -16.32 23.00
N GLU A 628 -18.60 -15.41 22.46
CA GLU A 628 -18.22 -14.53 21.34
C GLU A 628 -17.29 -13.39 21.77
N ASP A 629 -17.27 -13.07 23.06
CA ASP A 629 -16.38 -12.09 23.69
C ASP A 629 -14.95 -12.65 23.92
N TYR A 630 -14.67 -13.87 23.44
CA TYR A 630 -13.37 -14.55 23.54
C TYR A 630 -12.89 -15.00 22.16
N LEU A 631 -11.62 -14.77 21.83
CA LEU A 631 -10.93 -15.39 20.71
C LEU A 631 -10.46 -16.81 21.08
N CYS A 632 -10.24 -17.66 20.08
CA CYS A 632 -9.55 -18.92 20.34
C CYS A 632 -8.07 -18.65 20.57
N ASP A 633 -7.56 -19.22 21.64
CA ASP A 633 -6.16 -19.06 22.01
C ASP A 633 -5.27 -19.98 21.16
N TYR A 634 -3.95 -19.85 21.30
CA TYR A 634 -2.97 -20.61 20.54
C TYR A 634 -3.24 -22.12 20.56
N GLY A 635 -3.24 -22.74 19.37
CA GLY A 635 -3.51 -24.17 19.19
C GLY A 635 -5.01 -24.55 19.19
N TYR A 636 -5.91 -23.58 19.24
CA TYR A 636 -7.37 -23.76 19.15
C TYR A 636 -7.96 -23.03 17.95
N TYR A 637 -9.12 -23.45 17.48
CA TYR A 637 -9.87 -22.84 16.38
C TYR A 637 -11.37 -22.99 16.60
N ARG A 638 -12.18 -22.14 15.95
CA ARG A 638 -13.64 -22.31 15.93
C ARG A 638 -14.01 -23.18 14.74
N HIS A 639 -14.77 -24.24 14.97
CA HIS A 639 -15.41 -24.98 13.89
C HIS A 639 -16.55 -24.14 13.28
N VAL A 640 -16.81 -24.31 11.97
CA VAL A 640 -17.66 -23.43 11.13
C VAL A 640 -19.08 -23.20 11.67
N ASN A 641 -19.57 -24.07 12.57
CA ASN A 641 -20.93 -24.01 13.14
C ASN A 641 -20.97 -23.97 14.68
N THR A 642 -19.84 -23.70 15.35
CA THR A 642 -19.77 -23.67 16.82
C THR A 642 -19.08 -22.40 17.31
N SER A 643 -19.61 -21.78 18.36
CA SER A 643 -18.91 -20.72 19.11
C SER A 643 -17.83 -21.27 20.07
N GLU A 644 -17.59 -22.58 20.03
CA GLU A 644 -16.63 -23.28 20.86
C GLU A 644 -15.26 -23.34 20.20
N CYS A 645 -14.23 -22.98 20.98
CA CYS A 645 -12.84 -23.14 20.61
C CYS A 645 -12.42 -24.58 20.87
N VAL A 646 -12.17 -25.30 19.78
CA VAL A 646 -11.72 -26.69 19.81
C VAL A 646 -10.23 -26.76 19.50
N ARG A 647 -9.54 -27.70 20.12
CA ARG A 647 -8.10 -27.89 19.92
C ARG A 647 -7.83 -28.38 18.50
N GLN A 648 -6.80 -27.85 17.85
CA GLN A 648 -6.40 -28.31 16.53
C GLN A 648 -5.89 -29.77 16.58
N PRO A 649 -6.29 -30.65 15.64
CA PRO A 649 -5.93 -32.08 15.67
C PRO A 649 -4.42 -32.34 15.65
N ASN A 650 -3.66 -31.47 14.97
CA ASN A 650 -2.20 -31.57 14.80
C ASN A 650 -1.40 -30.61 15.69
N ALA A 651 -2.06 -29.90 16.63
CA ALA A 651 -1.32 -29.06 17.57
C ALA A 651 -0.46 -29.94 18.48
N ALA A 652 0.85 -29.70 18.49
CA ALA A 652 1.76 -30.35 19.42
C ALA A 652 1.19 -30.25 20.85
N ASN A 653 1.25 -31.32 21.64
CA ASN A 653 0.98 -31.29 23.08
C ASN A 653 1.97 -30.39 23.86
N LYS A 654 2.94 -29.79 23.16
CA LYS A 654 3.86 -28.81 23.71
C LYS A 654 3.18 -27.46 23.86
N THR A 655 3.22 -26.96 25.08
CA THR A 655 3.16 -25.54 25.44
C THR A 655 4.05 -24.74 24.48
N LEU A 656 3.55 -23.60 24.00
CA LEU A 656 4.38 -22.69 23.22
C LEU A 656 5.45 -22.13 24.17
N GLU A 657 6.66 -22.68 24.08
CA GLU A 657 7.86 -22.26 24.83
C GLU A 657 8.31 -20.89 24.27
N LEU A 658 7.81 -19.80 24.85
CA LEU A 658 8.29 -18.45 24.54
C LEU A 658 9.35 -18.07 25.57
N CYS A 659 10.61 -17.95 25.12
CA CYS A 659 11.68 -17.39 25.93
C CYS A 659 11.65 -15.86 25.82
N LEU A 660 11.02 -15.19 26.79
CA LEU A 660 10.97 -13.73 26.91
C LEU A 660 11.91 -13.30 28.04
N ASN A 661 12.89 -12.44 27.75
CA ASN A 661 13.83 -11.90 28.74
C ASN A 661 14.64 -12.95 29.55
N GLY A 662 14.86 -14.15 29.00
CA GLY A 662 15.55 -15.23 29.73
C GLY A 662 14.62 -16.07 30.62
N GLU A 663 13.31 -15.85 30.54
CA GLU A 663 12.27 -16.66 31.15
C GLU A 663 11.46 -17.37 30.05
N GLU A 664 11.40 -18.69 30.11
CA GLU A 664 10.56 -19.58 29.32
C GLU A 664 9.17 -19.62 29.95
N ASP A 665 8.22 -18.96 29.29
CA ASP A 665 6.81 -19.04 29.62
C ASP A 665 6.21 -20.27 28.94
N GLU A 666 5.83 -21.27 29.74
CA GLU A 666 4.97 -22.36 29.26
C GLU A 666 3.51 -21.86 29.18
N LEU A 667 3.07 -21.45 27.99
CA LEU A 667 1.70 -20.97 27.76
C LEU A 667 0.64 -22.09 27.87
N LEU A 668 0.19 -22.39 29.09
CA LEU A 668 -0.94 -23.26 29.36
C LEU A 668 -2.24 -22.51 29.09
N THR A 669 -2.95 -22.88 28.02
CA THR A 669 -4.19 -22.23 27.63
C THR A 669 -5.42 -23.13 27.81
N ALA A 670 -6.51 -22.52 28.28
CA ALA A 670 -7.85 -23.12 28.31
C ALA A 670 -8.55 -23.12 26.93
N GLY A 671 -7.86 -22.64 25.89
CA GLY A 671 -8.36 -22.55 24.52
C GLY A 671 -9.13 -21.28 24.19
N TYR A 672 -9.36 -20.40 25.17
CA TYR A 672 -10.05 -19.13 25.00
C TYR A 672 -9.24 -17.99 25.62
N ARG A 673 -9.25 -16.84 24.93
CA ARG A 673 -8.66 -15.59 25.39
C ARG A 673 -9.66 -14.47 25.19
N LYS A 674 -9.88 -13.60 26.20
CA LYS A 674 -10.83 -12.49 26.06
C LYS A 674 -10.41 -11.58 24.89
N VAL A 675 -11.36 -11.09 24.10
CA VAL A 675 -11.07 -10.12 23.02
C VAL A 675 -10.47 -8.85 23.66
N PRO A 676 -9.36 -8.30 23.13
CA PRO A 676 -8.81 -7.06 23.66
C PRO A 676 -9.85 -5.92 23.67
N SER A 677 -9.78 -5.06 24.69
CA SER A 677 -10.78 -4.02 24.99
C SER A 677 -12.19 -4.50 25.37
N ASP A 678 -12.45 -5.82 25.46
CA ASP A 678 -13.76 -6.32 25.85
C ASP A 678 -14.01 -6.13 27.35
N ARG A 679 -15.13 -5.46 27.67
CA ARG A 679 -15.48 -5.09 29.06
C ARG A 679 -16.71 -5.82 29.59
N CYS A 680 -17.00 -7.02 29.07
CA CYS A 680 -18.09 -7.84 29.59
C CYS A 680 -17.79 -8.26 31.03
N GLU A 681 -18.83 -8.40 31.84
CA GLU A 681 -18.78 -8.76 33.26
C GLU A 681 -19.72 -9.94 33.56
N GLY A 682 -19.26 -10.95 34.31
CA GLY A 682 -20.05 -12.15 34.61
C GLY A 682 -20.35 -13.00 33.37
N GLY A 683 -21.25 -13.97 33.47
CA GLY A 683 -21.60 -14.86 32.35
C GLY A 683 -20.56 -15.97 32.09
N PHE A 684 -20.23 -16.21 30.82
CA PHE A 684 -19.27 -17.22 30.40
C PHE A 684 -17.84 -16.84 30.77
N SER A 685 -17.16 -17.74 31.49
CA SER A 685 -15.73 -17.69 31.74
C SER A 685 -15.12 -19.05 31.41
N PRO A 686 -14.03 -19.13 30.63
CA PRO A 686 -13.34 -20.41 30.42
C PRO A 686 -12.84 -20.96 31.76
N GLN A 687 -12.87 -22.28 31.93
CA GLN A 687 -12.29 -22.90 33.11
C GLN A 687 -10.76 -22.68 33.08
N LEU A 688 -10.21 -22.10 34.15
CA LEU A 688 -8.77 -21.79 34.25
C LEU A 688 -7.93 -23.04 33.99
N ALA A 689 -7.13 -23.02 32.92
CA ALA A 689 -5.93 -23.84 32.86
C ALA A 689 -4.87 -23.21 33.79
N VAL A 690 -4.14 -24.07 34.49
CA VAL A 690 -3.22 -23.76 35.59
C VAL A 690 -2.17 -22.70 35.20
N GLN A 691 -1.71 -21.93 36.20
CA GLN A 691 -0.61 -20.95 36.15
C GLN A 691 0.52 -21.38 35.20
N THR A 692 0.90 -20.46 34.31
CA THR A 692 2.17 -20.47 33.57
C THR A 692 3.30 -20.80 34.54
N VAL A 693 4.00 -21.91 34.31
CA VAL A 693 5.24 -22.21 35.03
C VAL A 693 6.34 -21.40 34.34
N ILE A 694 6.85 -20.38 35.03
CA ILE A 694 7.96 -19.57 34.55
C ILE A 694 9.25 -20.33 34.85
N ASN A 695 9.90 -20.85 33.82
CA ASN A 695 11.21 -21.49 33.95
C ASN A 695 12.30 -20.54 33.41
N PRO A 696 13.52 -20.47 33.96
CA PRO A 696 14.60 -19.72 33.33
C PRO A 696 15.05 -20.43 32.03
N CYS A 697 14.99 -19.77 30.87
CA CYS A 697 15.58 -20.31 29.63
C CYS A 697 17.10 -20.09 29.61
N GLY A 698 17.84 -21.14 29.28
CA GLY A 698 19.29 -21.22 29.42
C GLY A 698 20.09 -20.44 28.37
N VAL A 699 20.96 -19.56 28.86
CA VAL A 699 22.21 -19.13 28.21
C VAL A 699 22.98 -20.39 27.76
N LYS A 700 23.29 -20.49 26.46
CA LYS A 700 24.33 -21.44 26.02
C LYS A 700 25.63 -21.07 26.71
N THR A 701 26.16 -21.97 27.54
CA THR A 701 27.44 -21.83 28.23
C THR A 701 28.58 -21.71 27.21
N SER A 702 29.03 -20.48 26.97
CA SER A 702 30.42 -20.20 26.58
C SER A 702 31.17 -19.73 27.83
N PRO A 703 32.39 -20.19 28.10
CA PRO A 703 33.12 -19.82 29.31
C PRO A 703 33.60 -18.36 29.23
N GLY A 704 32.93 -17.48 29.97
CA GLY A 704 33.36 -16.10 30.23
C GLY A 704 33.85 -15.89 31.67
N PRO A 705 34.81 -14.97 31.91
CA PRO A 705 35.51 -14.80 33.20
C PRO A 705 34.65 -14.09 34.28
N PRO A 706 35.08 -14.09 35.57
CA PRO A 706 34.18 -13.98 36.72
C PRO A 706 33.70 -12.55 37.05
N ALA A 707 32.54 -12.55 37.71
CA ALA A 707 31.66 -11.43 38.04
C ALA A 707 32.25 -10.32 38.92
N ARG A 708 31.66 -9.12 38.79
CA ARG A 708 31.62 -8.10 39.86
C ARG A 708 30.18 -7.66 40.13
N SER A 709 29.92 -7.47 41.43
CA SER A 709 28.64 -7.26 42.11
C SER A 709 27.85 -6.02 41.68
N SER A 710 26.53 -6.16 41.56
CA SER A 710 25.57 -5.05 41.62
C SER A 710 24.86 -5.02 42.98
N SER A 711 24.58 -3.81 43.47
CA SER A 711 23.73 -3.52 44.64
C SER A 711 22.33 -3.12 44.16
N PRO A 712 21.28 -3.27 44.99
CA PRO A 712 19.89 -3.09 44.55
C PRO A 712 19.47 -1.62 44.55
N VAL A 713 18.85 -1.17 43.45
CA VAL A 713 18.11 0.11 43.37
C VAL A 713 16.63 -0.21 43.21
N THR A 714 15.83 0.33 44.12
CA THR A 714 14.36 0.32 44.16
C THR A 714 13.79 1.46 43.28
N HIS A 715 12.86 1.20 42.36
CA HIS A 715 11.96 2.21 41.77
C HIS A 715 10.68 1.53 41.25
N PHE A 716 9.52 1.79 41.86
CA PHE A 716 8.52 2.85 41.57
C PHE A 716 7.75 2.63 40.25
N ASP A 717 6.45 2.34 40.41
CA ASP A 717 5.48 2.05 39.36
C ASP A 717 5.22 3.25 38.42
N THR A 718 5.60 3.09 37.16
CA THR A 718 5.06 3.80 36.00
C THR A 718 4.41 2.77 35.05
N PRO A 719 3.48 3.17 34.17
CA PRO A 719 2.82 2.24 33.26
C PRO A 719 3.88 1.51 32.42
N ARG A 720 3.94 0.18 32.52
CA ARG A 720 4.94 -0.65 31.84
C ARG A 720 4.78 -0.53 30.32
N GLU A 721 5.79 0.01 29.64
CA GLU A 721 6.00 -0.15 28.20
C GLU A 721 6.11 -1.65 27.87
N ARG A 722 5.35 -2.14 26.87
CA ARG A 722 5.38 -3.55 26.49
C ARG A 722 6.36 -3.72 25.31
N LEU A 723 7.52 -4.32 25.59
CA LEU A 723 8.49 -4.70 24.57
C LEU A 723 8.02 -5.99 23.90
N VAL A 724 7.81 -5.95 22.57
CA VAL A 724 7.45 -7.12 21.79
C VAL A 724 8.61 -7.53 20.89
N THR A 725 9.16 -8.71 21.15
CA THR A 725 10.13 -9.36 20.26
C THR A 725 9.38 -10.37 19.39
N PRO A 726 9.22 -10.16 18.07
CA PRO A 726 8.58 -11.15 17.22
C PRO A 726 9.48 -12.38 17.06
N VAL A 727 9.19 -13.43 17.82
CA VAL A 727 9.75 -14.77 17.59
C VAL A 727 8.67 -15.58 16.88
N TYR A 728 8.66 -15.59 15.55
CA TYR A 728 7.74 -16.43 14.79
C TYR A 728 8.40 -17.74 14.39
N ARG A 729 7.82 -18.85 14.86
CA ARG A 729 8.14 -20.21 14.43
C ARG A 729 6.85 -20.85 13.90
N PHE A 730 6.66 -20.86 12.58
CA PHE A 730 5.49 -21.51 11.99
C PHE A 730 5.76 -23.00 11.78
N SER A 731 4.86 -23.82 12.31
CA SER A 731 4.79 -25.27 12.11
C SER A 731 3.63 -25.57 11.14
N ASN A 732 3.88 -26.36 10.10
CA ASN A 732 2.89 -26.77 9.07
C ASN A 732 1.70 -27.60 9.63
N LEU A 733 0.47 -27.46 9.08
CA LEU A 733 -0.42 -28.56 8.55
C LEU A 733 -1.89 -28.15 8.23
N GLN A 734 -2.42 -28.75 7.15
CA GLN A 734 -3.72 -28.61 6.42
C GLN A 734 -4.91 -29.41 7.06
N ILE A 735 -6.17 -29.56 6.58
CA ILE A 735 -6.91 -29.61 5.25
C ILE A 735 -8.44 -29.30 5.53
N GLN A 736 -9.40 -28.96 4.64
CA GLN A 736 -10.12 -29.82 3.67
C GLN A 736 -11.14 -29.09 2.75
N ASP A 737 -11.24 -29.63 1.53
CA ASP A 737 -12.35 -29.85 0.57
C ASP A 737 -13.38 -28.78 0.16
N GLU A 738 -13.50 -28.60 -1.17
CA GLU A 738 -14.70 -29.03 -1.92
C GLU A 738 -14.37 -29.21 -3.41
N ALA A 739 -14.84 -30.32 -4.01
CA ALA A 739 -14.77 -30.62 -5.43
C ALA A 739 -16.18 -30.74 -6.02
N ASN A 740 -16.44 -30.06 -7.16
CA ASN A 740 -17.32 -30.40 -8.30
C ASN A 740 -17.72 -29.11 -9.06
N VAL A 741 -17.73 -28.94 -10.39
CA VAL A 741 -17.67 -29.77 -11.64
C VAL A 741 -17.27 -28.81 -12.82
N PRO A 742 -17.52 -29.13 -14.11
CA PRO A 742 -16.74 -29.86 -15.13
C PRO A 742 -15.90 -28.95 -16.07
N ALA A 743 -15.11 -29.58 -16.94
CA ALA A 743 -14.36 -28.96 -18.02
C ALA A 743 -15.21 -28.68 -19.27
N ASP A 744 -14.95 -27.55 -19.95
CA ASP A 744 -14.97 -27.42 -21.41
C ASP A 744 -14.01 -26.29 -21.84
N ILE A 745 -13.30 -26.53 -22.95
CA ILE A 745 -12.14 -25.79 -23.48
C ILE A 745 -12.55 -25.00 -24.73
N GLU A 746 -12.10 -23.73 -24.88
CA GLU A 746 -11.39 -23.22 -26.09
C GLU A 746 -10.99 -21.71 -26.04
N SER A 747 -9.68 -21.46 -26.20
CA SER A 747 -8.97 -20.28 -26.79
C SER A 747 -9.13 -18.86 -26.16
N ALA A 748 -8.13 -17.99 -25.96
CA ALA A 748 -6.68 -17.96 -26.22
C ALA A 748 -6.01 -16.74 -25.49
N THR A 749 -4.72 -16.89 -25.09
CA THR A 749 -3.58 -15.90 -25.05
C THR A 749 -3.65 -14.61 -24.18
N ILE A 750 -2.66 -14.08 -23.42
CA ILE A 750 -1.21 -14.29 -23.13
C ILE A 750 -0.83 -13.58 -21.79
N SER A 751 -0.06 -14.23 -20.91
CA SER A 751 1.26 -13.81 -20.34
C SER A 751 1.54 -14.57 -19.03
N ASN A 752 2.66 -15.31 -19.02
CA ASN A 752 2.97 -16.43 -18.11
C ASN A 752 3.81 -16.01 -16.90
N GLY A 753 3.56 -16.68 -15.76
CA GLY A 753 4.53 -16.95 -14.70
C GLY A 753 4.81 -18.46 -14.63
N THR A 754 6.06 -18.82 -14.38
CA THR A 754 6.78 -20.02 -14.86
C THR A 754 6.66 -21.24 -13.94
N ALA A 755 6.37 -22.42 -14.51
CA ALA A 755 6.65 -23.74 -13.93
C ALA A 755 7.41 -24.57 -14.97
N CYS A 756 8.56 -25.14 -14.61
CA CYS A 756 9.40 -25.90 -15.54
C CYS A 756 8.86 -27.34 -15.70
N LEU A 757 8.42 -27.70 -16.91
CA LEU A 757 8.05 -29.07 -17.29
C LEU A 757 9.06 -29.62 -18.31
N GLN A 758 9.44 -30.89 -18.19
CA GLN A 758 10.33 -31.60 -19.11
C GLN A 758 9.56 -32.13 -20.32
N ASP A 759 10.05 -31.84 -21.53
CA ASP A 759 9.72 -32.59 -22.75
C ASP A 759 11.00 -33.29 -23.26
N SER A 760 10.86 -34.58 -23.58
CA SER A 760 11.91 -35.48 -24.06
C SER A 760 11.97 -35.51 -25.59
N ASP A 761 13.18 -35.33 -26.15
CA ASP A 761 13.48 -35.54 -27.56
C ASP A 761 13.65 -37.03 -27.90
N ASP A 762 13.18 -37.43 -29.09
CA ASP A 762 13.85 -38.45 -29.92
C ASP A 762 13.48 -38.19 -31.39
N ASP A 763 14.47 -37.94 -32.26
CA ASP A 763 14.84 -38.94 -33.28
C ASP A 763 15.95 -38.47 -34.24
N THR A 764 16.81 -39.41 -34.58
CA THR A 764 18.03 -39.29 -35.39
C THR A 764 17.80 -39.36 -36.91
N GLY A 765 18.46 -38.47 -37.67
CA GLY A 765 19.44 -38.87 -38.69
C GLY A 765 19.07 -38.96 -40.20
N GLY A 766 19.65 -38.03 -40.99
CA GLY A 766 20.20 -38.28 -42.35
C GLY A 766 19.35 -37.73 -43.52
N ALA A 767 19.88 -37.14 -44.60
CA ALA A 767 21.18 -36.63 -45.02
C ALA A 767 21.01 -36.09 -46.47
N VAL A 768 21.65 -34.94 -46.77
CA VAL A 768 22.24 -34.54 -48.09
C VAL A 768 21.25 -34.17 -49.23
N THR A 769 21.32 -33.04 -49.98
CA THR A 769 22.42 -32.39 -50.74
C THR A 769 22.06 -30.96 -51.20
N SER A 770 22.96 -30.01 -50.96
CA SER A 770 23.51 -28.92 -51.81
C SER A 770 22.75 -28.22 -52.98
N SER A 771 22.88 -26.88 -52.98
CA SER A 771 23.25 -25.98 -54.11
C SER A 771 22.20 -25.73 -55.23
N SER A 772 22.07 -24.61 -55.94
CA SER A 772 22.89 -23.42 -56.20
C SER A 772 22.05 -22.38 -56.97
N SER A 773 22.24 -21.10 -56.66
CA SER A 773 22.53 -19.97 -57.57
C SER A 773 21.70 -19.65 -58.85
N PHE A 774 21.54 -18.34 -59.04
CA PHE A 774 21.67 -17.54 -60.27
C PHE A 774 20.43 -17.00 -61.02
N LYS A 775 20.53 -15.69 -61.27
CA LYS A 775 20.02 -14.88 -62.41
C LYS A 775 18.51 -14.65 -62.52
N GLY A 776 18.13 -13.39 -62.26
CA GLY A 776 18.30 -12.34 -63.26
C GLY A 776 17.05 -11.97 -64.06
N ASN A 777 16.96 -10.66 -64.30
CA ASN A 777 16.30 -9.99 -65.42
C ASN A 777 14.79 -9.70 -65.34
N ARG A 778 14.55 -8.39 -65.15
CA ARG A 778 14.12 -7.41 -66.18
C ARG A 778 12.69 -7.48 -66.73
N GLU A 779 12.14 -6.27 -66.68
CA GLU A 779 11.41 -5.56 -67.74
C GLU A 779 9.89 -5.69 -67.83
N GLU A 780 9.29 -4.49 -67.73
CA GLU A 780 8.25 -3.95 -68.63
C GLU A 780 6.82 -4.51 -68.44
N GLU A 781 5.75 -3.73 -68.50
CA GLU A 781 5.53 -2.41 -69.08
C GLU A 781 4.10 -1.92 -68.73
N LYS A 782 3.87 -0.63 -69.02
CA LYS A 782 2.61 -0.03 -69.53
C LYS A 782 1.50 0.38 -68.55
N GLY A 783 1.48 1.69 -68.30
CA GLY A 783 0.54 2.62 -68.96
C GLY A 783 -0.82 2.79 -68.29
N GLY A 784 -1.39 3.98 -68.14
CA GLY A 784 -1.01 5.32 -68.59
C GLY A 784 -2.07 6.31 -68.10
N SER A 785 -1.68 7.56 -67.96
CA SER A 785 -2.57 8.70 -67.72
C SER A 785 -2.94 9.39 -69.04
N LEU A 786 -4.15 9.96 -69.11
CA LEU A 786 -4.45 11.18 -69.86
C LEU A 786 -5.35 12.07 -68.96
N TRP A 787 -5.33 13.41 -68.92
CA TRP A 787 -4.59 14.47 -69.62
C TRP A 787 -4.69 15.79 -68.83
N ASN A 788 -3.66 16.62 -69.04
CA ASN A 788 -3.61 18.09 -69.15
C ASN A 788 -3.83 19.05 -67.97
N GLY A 789 -2.93 20.05 -67.91
CA GLY A 789 -3.20 21.28 -67.18
C GLY A 789 -2.14 22.39 -67.00
N ASN A 790 -1.11 22.51 -67.86
CA ASN A 790 -0.33 23.74 -68.16
C ASN A 790 0.46 24.54 -67.07
N LYS A 791 1.77 24.65 -67.37
CA LYS A 791 2.60 25.85 -67.59
C LYS A 791 3.39 26.53 -66.45
N ASP A 792 4.72 26.30 -66.52
CA ASP A 792 5.79 27.27 -66.87
C ASP A 792 6.07 28.45 -65.92
N THR A 793 7.30 28.86 -65.58
CA THR A 793 8.70 28.38 -65.71
C THR A 793 9.59 29.47 -65.05
N VAL A 794 10.90 29.19 -64.90
CA VAL A 794 12.05 30.12 -65.06
C VAL A 794 12.85 30.57 -63.80
N GLU A 795 13.95 29.85 -63.62
CA GLU A 795 15.37 30.27 -63.48
C GLU A 795 16.13 30.42 -62.14
N HIS A 796 17.31 29.78 -62.21
CA HIS A 796 18.51 29.62 -61.37
C HIS A 796 19.47 30.85 -61.48
N PRO A 797 20.70 30.91 -60.88
CA PRO A 797 21.53 29.82 -60.30
C PRO A 797 22.37 30.09 -59.02
N ALA A 798 22.81 28.95 -58.43
CA ALA A 798 24.07 28.55 -57.76
C ALA A 798 24.93 29.59 -56.97
N VAL A 799 25.49 29.29 -55.80
CA VAL A 799 26.57 28.30 -55.53
C VAL A 799 26.75 28.02 -54.02
N SER A 800 27.20 26.78 -53.71
CA SER A 800 27.88 26.24 -52.50
C SER A 800 27.07 25.65 -51.33
N SER A 801 27.36 24.37 -51.06
CA SER A 801 27.04 23.54 -49.90
C SER A 801 28.20 23.59 -48.88
N PRO A 802 28.22 22.84 -47.72
CA PRO A 802 27.23 21.91 -47.15
C PRO A 802 27.01 22.02 -45.61
N PHE A 803 25.92 21.43 -45.08
CA PHE A 803 25.90 20.31 -44.09
C PHE A 803 24.56 20.17 -43.33
N ASN A 804 24.09 18.91 -43.30
CA ASN A 804 23.10 18.13 -42.53
C ASN A 804 22.49 18.77 -41.26
N HIS A 805 21.25 18.48 -40.81
CA HIS A 805 20.49 17.23 -40.70
C HIS A 805 18.98 17.53 -40.66
N LEU A 806 18.14 16.57 -41.06
CA LEU A 806 16.70 16.58 -40.79
C LEU A 806 16.24 15.24 -40.21
N SER A 807 15.40 15.34 -39.19
CA SER A 807 14.68 14.24 -38.57
C SER A 807 13.42 13.89 -39.35
N SER A 808 13.06 12.61 -39.27
CA SER A 808 11.73 12.05 -38.98
C SER A 808 10.54 12.26 -39.94
N ALA A 809 9.64 11.26 -39.83
CA ALA A 809 8.24 11.25 -40.23
C ALA A 809 7.98 10.95 -41.75
N VAL A 810 7.04 10.11 -42.19
CA VAL A 810 5.83 9.57 -41.55
C VAL A 810 5.15 8.57 -42.54
N ILE A 811 4.50 7.52 -42.02
CA ILE A 811 3.05 7.16 -42.24
C ILE A 811 2.54 7.12 -43.71
N THR A 812 1.73 6.17 -44.22
CA THR A 812 0.95 5.04 -43.70
C THR A 812 0.21 4.35 -44.87
N ARG A 813 -0.52 3.27 -44.53
CA ARG A 813 -1.83 2.85 -45.08
C ARG A 813 -1.80 2.16 -46.47
N MET A 814 -2.79 1.38 -46.92
CA MET A 814 -4.25 1.35 -46.69
C MET A 814 -4.83 -0.05 -47.04
N PHE A 815 -5.89 -0.46 -46.31
CA PHE A 815 -7.17 -1.10 -46.74
C PHE A 815 -7.13 -2.50 -47.40
N SER A 816 -7.82 -3.54 -46.91
CA SER A 816 -9.25 -3.76 -46.55
C SER A 816 -10.17 -4.14 -47.72
N VAL A 817 -11.01 -5.16 -47.46
CA VAL A 817 -12.28 -5.55 -48.14
C VAL A 817 -12.10 -6.47 -49.37
N LYS A 818 -12.76 -7.62 -49.62
CA LYS A 818 -14.14 -8.16 -49.46
C LYS A 818 -14.06 -9.70 -49.67
N GLY A 819 -14.80 -10.56 -48.95
CA GLY A 819 -16.07 -11.21 -49.38
C GLY A 819 -15.87 -12.28 -50.48
N PHE A 820 -16.44 -13.48 -50.52
CA PHE A 820 -17.73 -14.02 -50.03
C PHE A 820 -17.84 -15.52 -50.40
N GLY A 821 -18.60 -16.32 -49.63
CA GLY A 821 -19.33 -17.52 -50.07
C GLY A 821 -18.55 -18.85 -50.16
N ASN A 822 -19.14 -20.04 -50.08
CA ASN A 822 -20.51 -20.49 -49.81
C ASN A 822 -20.47 -22.04 -49.64
N GLN A 823 -21.38 -22.60 -48.83
CA GLN A 823 -21.99 -23.95 -48.86
C GLN A 823 -21.27 -25.18 -49.47
N THR A 824 -21.25 -26.32 -48.75
CA THR A 824 -22.14 -27.51 -48.94
C THR A 824 -21.60 -28.80 -48.27
N LYS A 825 -22.52 -29.60 -47.69
CA LYS A 825 -22.65 -31.09 -47.59
C LYS A 825 -21.40 -31.90 -47.15
N GLY A 826 -21.42 -32.82 -46.16
CA GLY A 826 -22.43 -33.80 -45.75
C GLY A 826 -21.95 -35.24 -46.07
N PHE A 827 -21.91 -36.12 -45.05
CA PHE A 827 -21.85 -37.61 -45.09
C PHE A 827 -20.52 -38.26 -45.57
N VAL A 828 -19.98 -39.39 -45.10
CA VAL A 828 -20.38 -40.62 -44.36
C VAL A 828 -19.08 -41.11 -43.64
N VAL A 829 -19.06 -41.71 -42.44
CA VAL A 829 -19.08 -43.17 -42.23
C VAL A 829 -19.54 -43.48 -40.80
N THR A 830 -20.54 -44.32 -40.77
CA THR A 830 -21.29 -44.88 -39.65
C THR A 830 -20.64 -46.19 -39.17
N VAL A 831 -21.00 -46.62 -37.95
CA VAL A 831 -20.98 -48.02 -37.44
C VAL A 831 -19.62 -48.56 -36.95
N ALA A 832 -19.40 -48.51 -35.62
CA ALA A 832 -18.54 -49.50 -34.94
C ALA A 832 -18.76 -49.68 -33.42
N ILE A 833 -19.66 -48.94 -32.74
CA ILE A 833 -19.79 -49.04 -31.27
C ILE A 833 -21.21 -49.43 -30.79
N GLU A 834 -22.18 -49.57 -31.69
CA GLU A 834 -23.50 -50.13 -31.37
C GLU A 834 -23.61 -51.68 -31.48
N GLN A 835 -22.54 -52.38 -31.86
CA GLN A 835 -22.57 -53.85 -32.07
C GLN A 835 -21.90 -54.68 -30.97
N LEU A 836 -21.21 -54.07 -30.00
CA LEU A 836 -20.56 -54.81 -28.89
C LEU A 836 -21.35 -54.76 -27.58
N TRP A 837 -22.32 -53.85 -27.44
CA TRP A 837 -23.21 -53.81 -26.27
C TRP A 837 -24.45 -54.71 -26.44
N LYS A 838 -24.87 -55.00 -27.68
CA LYS A 838 -26.01 -55.91 -27.95
C LYS A 838 -25.70 -57.41 -27.82
N ASN A 839 -24.43 -57.82 -27.78
CA ASN A 839 -24.04 -59.23 -27.74
C ASN A 839 -23.75 -59.81 -26.34
N TRP A 840 -23.81 -59.00 -25.28
CA TRP A 840 -23.58 -59.50 -23.91
C TRP A 840 -24.88 -59.75 -23.13
N LEU A 841 -26.03 -59.27 -23.63
CA LEU A 841 -27.31 -59.31 -22.91
C LEU A 841 -28.27 -60.46 -23.30
N GLU A 842 -27.88 -61.35 -24.22
CA GLU A 842 -28.69 -62.55 -24.55
C GLU A 842 -27.91 -63.87 -24.52
N ALA A 843 -27.43 -64.28 -23.34
CA ALA A 843 -27.10 -65.68 -23.09
C ALA A 843 -27.65 -66.15 -21.74
N LYS A 844 -28.82 -66.79 -21.79
CA LYS A 844 -29.40 -67.58 -20.69
C LYS A 844 -28.49 -68.76 -20.34
N MET A 845 -27.90 -68.77 -19.15
CA MET A 845 -27.84 -69.99 -18.34
C MET A 845 -27.61 -69.66 -16.87
N VAL A 846 -28.73 -69.55 -16.15
CA VAL A 846 -28.77 -69.70 -14.69
C VAL A 846 -28.53 -71.18 -14.38
N ARG A 847 -27.38 -71.49 -13.79
CA ARG A 847 -27.25 -72.63 -12.87
C ARG A 847 -26.63 -72.13 -11.56
N ALA A 848 -27.37 -72.30 -10.49
CA ALA A 848 -27.01 -71.91 -9.13
C ALA A 848 -25.67 -72.55 -8.74
N GLY A 849 -24.67 -71.71 -8.47
CA GLY A 849 -23.30 -72.11 -8.14
C GLY A 849 -22.22 -71.16 -8.67
N GLY A 850 -22.54 -70.34 -9.68
CA GLY A 850 -21.57 -69.41 -10.31
C GLY A 850 -21.53 -68.00 -9.73
N VAL A 851 -22.58 -67.53 -9.06
CA VAL A 851 -22.70 -66.13 -8.60
C VAL A 851 -21.71 -65.81 -7.47
N LEU A 852 -21.44 -66.77 -6.57
CA LEU A 852 -20.49 -66.58 -5.48
C LEU A 852 -19.04 -66.54 -6.00
N LYS A 853 -18.71 -67.35 -7.01
CA LYS A 853 -17.38 -67.35 -7.66
C LYS A 853 -17.13 -66.09 -8.48
N PHE A 854 -18.17 -65.57 -9.13
CA PHE A 854 -18.08 -64.32 -9.89
C PHE A 854 -17.96 -63.10 -8.96
N ALA A 855 -18.70 -63.09 -7.84
CA ALA A 855 -18.55 -62.07 -6.81
C ALA A 855 -17.15 -62.09 -6.17
N THR A 856 -16.58 -63.27 -5.89
CA THR A 856 -15.20 -63.36 -5.38
C THR A 856 -14.15 -62.94 -6.41
N LEU A 857 -14.37 -63.19 -7.70
CA LEU A 857 -13.45 -62.74 -8.76
C LEU A 857 -13.52 -61.23 -8.96
N ILE A 858 -14.71 -60.64 -8.90
CA ILE A 858 -14.89 -59.18 -8.93
C ILE A 858 -14.28 -58.54 -7.69
N PHE A 859 -14.48 -59.12 -6.50
CA PHE A 859 -13.91 -58.58 -5.28
C PHE A 859 -12.38 -58.71 -5.25
N ALA A 860 -11.82 -59.83 -5.73
CA ALA A 860 -10.37 -60.01 -5.87
C ALA A 860 -9.77 -59.07 -6.93
N PHE A 861 -10.48 -58.82 -8.03
CA PHE A 861 -10.07 -57.85 -9.05
C PHE A 861 -10.11 -56.42 -8.50
N LEU A 862 -11.19 -56.03 -7.80
CA LEU A 862 -11.30 -54.72 -7.15
C LEU A 862 -10.26 -54.54 -6.04
N LEU A 863 -9.94 -55.59 -5.27
CA LEU A 863 -8.89 -55.56 -4.26
C LEU A 863 -7.49 -55.45 -4.90
N ALA A 864 -7.25 -56.14 -6.01
CA ALA A 864 -6.00 -56.04 -6.75
C ALA A 864 -5.83 -54.66 -7.40
N VAL A 865 -6.91 -54.08 -7.93
CA VAL A 865 -6.93 -52.70 -8.44
C VAL A 865 -6.73 -51.70 -7.29
N PHE A 866 -7.38 -51.90 -6.14
CA PHE A 866 -7.20 -51.06 -4.94
C PHE A 866 -5.78 -51.14 -4.37
N LEU A 867 -5.18 -52.34 -4.31
CA LEU A 867 -3.80 -52.53 -3.89
C LEU A 867 -2.79 -51.98 -4.91
N ALA A 868 -3.08 -52.09 -6.22
CA ALA A 868 -2.28 -51.45 -7.26
C ALA A 868 -2.40 -49.91 -7.21
N PHE A 869 -3.57 -49.38 -6.85
CA PHE A 869 -3.79 -47.95 -6.65
C PHE A 869 -3.08 -47.45 -5.38
N GLN A 870 -3.11 -48.21 -4.29
CA GLN A 870 -2.33 -47.94 -3.08
C GLN A 870 -0.81 -48.01 -3.31
N LEU A 871 -0.33 -48.97 -4.13
CA LEU A 871 1.08 -49.07 -4.52
C LEU A 871 1.50 -47.95 -5.49
N LEU A 872 0.57 -47.42 -6.30
CA LEU A 872 0.78 -46.25 -7.15
C LEU A 872 0.77 -44.95 -6.32
N GLU A 873 -0.12 -44.83 -5.32
CA GLU A 873 -0.18 -43.74 -4.34
C GLU A 873 1.13 -43.65 -3.53
N ILE A 874 1.66 -44.78 -3.04
CA ILE A 874 2.92 -44.79 -2.27
C ILE A 874 4.14 -44.41 -3.13
N ASN A 875 4.22 -44.88 -4.38
CA ASN A 875 5.34 -44.55 -5.28
C ASN A 875 5.25 -43.13 -5.86
N LEU A 876 4.05 -42.57 -6.00
CA LEU A 876 3.84 -41.17 -6.38
C LEU A 876 4.13 -40.22 -5.20
N ASP A 877 3.73 -40.57 -3.98
CA ASP A 877 4.04 -39.80 -2.76
C ASP A 877 5.55 -39.72 -2.49
N PHE A 878 6.30 -40.80 -2.77
CA PHE A 878 7.76 -40.81 -2.55
C PHE A 878 8.54 -39.96 -3.57
N LYS A 879 7.96 -39.66 -4.75
CA LYS A 879 8.59 -38.83 -5.79
C LYS A 879 8.06 -37.39 -5.83
N LEU A 880 6.86 -37.12 -5.32
CA LEU A 880 6.29 -35.77 -5.27
C LEU A 880 6.80 -34.96 -4.07
N SER A 881 7.15 -35.62 -2.96
CA SER A 881 7.80 -35.02 -1.79
C SER A 881 9.13 -34.32 -2.11
N SER A 882 9.80 -34.65 -3.20
CA SER A 882 11.10 -34.07 -3.57
C SER A 882 11.02 -32.95 -4.63
N VAL A 883 9.84 -32.64 -5.18
CA VAL A 883 9.72 -31.77 -6.37
C VAL A 883 8.94 -30.47 -6.14
N ILE A 884 8.31 -30.24 -4.99
CA ILE A 884 7.52 -29.01 -4.77
C ILE A 884 7.92 -28.29 -3.47
N SER A 885 8.39 -27.05 -3.63
CA SER A 885 8.81 -26.06 -2.63
C SER A 885 10.31 -26.04 -2.27
N ALA A 886 11.17 -25.72 -3.24
CA ALA A 886 12.42 -25.02 -2.93
C ALA A 886 12.14 -23.51 -2.84
N LYS A 887 12.42 -22.89 -1.69
CA LYS A 887 12.50 -21.43 -1.56
C LYS A 887 13.49 -20.87 -2.62
N PRO A 888 13.32 -19.65 -3.15
CA PRO A 888 14.34 -19.05 -4.00
C PRO A 888 15.64 -18.89 -3.20
N ILE A 889 16.69 -19.63 -3.59
CA ILE A 889 18.01 -19.56 -2.95
C ILE A 889 18.81 -18.47 -3.65
N ARG A 890 19.03 -17.34 -2.97
CA ARG A 890 19.93 -16.28 -3.46
C ARG A 890 21.37 -16.79 -3.39
N LEU A 891 22.02 -17.05 -4.54
CA LEU A 891 23.36 -17.62 -4.58
C LEU A 891 24.45 -16.58 -4.34
N MET A 892 24.38 -15.44 -5.01
CA MET A 892 25.36 -14.35 -4.94
C MET A 892 24.65 -13.00 -4.79
N SER A 893 25.17 -12.11 -3.94
CA SER A 893 24.70 -10.72 -3.79
C SER A 893 25.69 -9.87 -3.01
N GLY A 894 25.58 -8.54 -3.10
CA GLY A 894 26.31 -7.62 -2.22
C GLY A 894 26.05 -7.91 -0.73
N VAL A 895 24.81 -8.26 -0.37
CA VAL A 895 24.38 -8.65 0.99
C VAL A 895 25.14 -9.86 1.52
N LYS A 896 25.45 -10.84 0.66
CA LYS A 896 26.24 -12.04 1.03
C LYS A 896 27.75 -11.78 1.07
N ASN A 897 28.19 -10.58 0.71
CA ASN A 897 29.60 -10.19 0.57
C ASN A 897 30.43 -11.20 -0.26
N ASN A 898 29.81 -11.82 -1.27
CA ASN A 898 30.42 -12.81 -2.14
C ASN A 898 30.40 -12.40 -3.62
N VAL A 899 30.20 -11.10 -3.89
CA VAL A 899 30.23 -10.47 -5.22
C VAL A 899 31.29 -9.38 -5.20
N GLY A 900 32.02 -9.23 -6.29
CA GLY A 900 33.05 -8.20 -6.43
C GLY A 900 33.33 -7.84 -7.88
N ARG A 901 34.27 -6.90 -8.06
CA ARG A 901 34.75 -6.43 -9.37
C ARG A 901 35.20 -7.61 -10.24
N GLY A 902 34.86 -7.56 -11.53
CA GLY A 902 35.23 -8.53 -12.55
C GLY A 902 34.16 -9.57 -12.87
N ILE A 903 34.53 -10.85 -12.90
CA ILE A 903 33.62 -11.96 -13.21
C ILE A 903 33.19 -12.65 -11.92
N ASN A 904 31.89 -12.70 -11.67
CA ASN A 904 31.25 -13.35 -10.53
C ASN A 904 30.70 -14.70 -10.99
N ILE A 905 31.00 -15.79 -10.27
CA ILE A 905 30.65 -17.15 -10.66
C ILE A 905 29.96 -17.90 -9.53
N ALA A 906 28.77 -18.45 -9.80
CA ALA A 906 28.09 -19.40 -8.94
C ALA A 906 28.02 -20.78 -9.61
N LEU A 907 28.33 -21.81 -8.83
CA LEU A 907 28.25 -23.22 -9.23
C LEU A 907 27.09 -23.88 -8.49
N VAL A 908 26.23 -24.55 -9.24
CA VAL A 908 25.08 -25.30 -8.72
C VAL A 908 25.16 -26.74 -9.22
N ASP A 909 24.87 -27.69 -8.36
CA ASP A 909 24.81 -29.11 -8.74
C ASP A 909 23.58 -29.33 -9.63
N GLY A 910 23.80 -29.71 -10.90
CA GLY A 910 22.73 -29.81 -11.89
C GLY A 910 21.72 -30.94 -11.67
N ARG A 911 21.93 -31.79 -10.65
CA ARG A 911 21.01 -32.86 -10.27
C ARG A 911 20.19 -32.50 -9.04
N THR A 912 20.78 -31.84 -8.05
CA THR A 912 20.11 -31.52 -6.78
C THR A 912 19.60 -30.08 -6.72
N GLY A 913 20.18 -29.17 -7.50
CA GLY A 913 19.92 -27.73 -7.39
C GLY A 913 20.65 -27.06 -6.22
N ASP A 914 21.49 -27.79 -5.49
CA ASP A 914 22.22 -27.26 -4.34
C ASP A 914 23.41 -26.39 -4.76
N ALA A 915 23.65 -25.32 -4.00
CA ALA A 915 24.80 -24.44 -4.21
C ALA A 915 26.12 -25.18 -3.88
N VAL A 916 27.02 -25.26 -4.86
CA VAL A 916 28.31 -25.94 -4.72
C VAL A 916 29.39 -24.96 -4.26
N LYS A 917 29.54 -23.84 -4.96
CA LYS A 917 30.58 -22.85 -4.69
C LYS A 917 30.24 -21.50 -5.34
N THR A 918 30.62 -20.40 -4.70
CA THR A 918 30.53 -19.05 -5.28
C THR A 918 31.86 -18.35 -5.12
N ASP A 919 32.30 -17.59 -6.12
CA ASP A 919 33.54 -16.83 -6.07
C ASP A 919 33.50 -15.66 -7.06
N PHE A 920 34.39 -14.67 -6.88
CA PHE A 920 34.53 -13.54 -7.80
C PHE A 920 35.99 -13.28 -8.16
N PHE A 921 36.22 -12.81 -9.38
CA PHE A 921 37.57 -12.66 -9.93
C PHE A 921 37.73 -11.28 -10.56
N ASP A 922 38.58 -10.45 -9.98
CA ASP A 922 38.89 -9.10 -10.48
C ASP A 922 39.66 -9.16 -11.80
N MET A 923 38.97 -8.91 -12.91
CA MET A 923 39.53 -8.90 -14.26
C MET A 923 40.04 -7.53 -14.71
N TRP A 924 40.11 -6.55 -13.81
CA TRP A 924 40.67 -5.22 -14.06
C TRP A 924 42.04 -5.04 -13.38
N ALA A 925 42.06 -5.15 -12.06
CA ALA A 925 43.25 -4.94 -11.22
C ALA A 925 43.88 -6.26 -10.72
N GLY A 926 43.18 -7.39 -10.86
CA GLY A 926 43.62 -8.70 -10.38
C GLY A 926 44.44 -9.52 -11.38
N ASP A 927 44.63 -10.81 -11.04
CA ASP A 927 45.28 -11.83 -11.86
C ASP A 927 44.25 -12.84 -12.39
N VAL A 928 44.44 -13.34 -13.60
CA VAL A 928 43.59 -14.33 -14.27
C VAL A 928 43.89 -15.77 -13.83
N ALA A 929 45.07 -16.04 -13.25
CA ALA A 929 45.46 -17.38 -12.83
C ALA A 929 44.49 -18.05 -11.81
N PRO A 930 43.94 -17.35 -10.79
CA PRO A 930 42.92 -17.90 -9.89
C PRO A 930 41.63 -18.28 -10.62
N LEU A 931 41.19 -17.47 -11.59
CA LEU A 931 40.03 -17.77 -12.42
C LEU A 931 40.25 -19.04 -13.24
N ILE A 932 41.41 -19.17 -13.91
CA ILE A 932 41.74 -20.37 -14.70
C ILE A 932 41.77 -21.62 -13.83
N LYS A 933 42.33 -21.51 -12.61
CA LYS A 933 42.33 -22.62 -11.65
C LYS A 933 40.90 -23.01 -11.26
N PHE A 934 40.05 -22.03 -10.95
CA PHE A 934 38.64 -22.25 -10.60
C PHE A 934 37.88 -22.94 -11.75
N LEU A 935 38.04 -22.47 -12.98
CA LEU A 935 37.37 -23.04 -14.17
C LEU A 935 37.78 -24.50 -14.43
N LYS A 936 39.04 -24.85 -14.18
CA LYS A 936 39.55 -26.23 -14.34
C LYS A 936 38.97 -27.19 -13.29
N GLU A 937 38.66 -26.69 -12.10
CA GLU A 937 38.10 -27.46 -10.98
C GLU A 937 36.59 -27.77 -11.11
N ILE A 938 35.88 -27.13 -12.05
CA ILE A 938 34.44 -27.39 -12.27
C ILE A 938 34.25 -28.85 -12.72
N ASN A 939 33.30 -29.57 -12.13
CA ASN A 939 33.00 -30.95 -12.50
C ASN A 939 31.91 -31.02 -13.57
N GLU A 940 31.91 -32.10 -14.38
CA GLU A 940 30.83 -32.34 -15.35
C GLU A 940 29.46 -32.42 -14.64
N GLY A 941 28.44 -31.78 -15.20
CA GLY A 941 27.09 -31.73 -14.60
C GLY A 941 26.86 -30.59 -13.61
N THR A 942 27.84 -29.71 -13.43
CA THR A 942 27.67 -28.47 -12.69
C THR A 942 27.04 -27.42 -13.60
N VAL A 943 25.96 -26.79 -13.14
CA VAL A 943 25.41 -25.57 -13.74
C VAL A 943 26.26 -24.39 -13.29
N VAL A 944 26.70 -23.59 -14.25
CA VAL A 944 27.61 -22.47 -14.02
C VAL A 944 26.88 -21.18 -14.38
N MET A 945 26.73 -20.29 -13.41
CA MET A 945 26.15 -18.96 -13.60
C MET A 945 27.25 -17.92 -13.48
N MET A 946 27.33 -17.01 -14.44
CA MET A 946 28.33 -15.95 -14.50
C MET A 946 27.69 -14.59 -14.75
N ALA A 947 28.19 -13.57 -14.06
CA ALA A 947 27.78 -12.19 -14.27
C ALA A 947 29.00 -11.24 -14.18
N SER A 948 29.03 -10.22 -15.04
CA SER A 948 30.03 -9.15 -14.95
C SER A 948 29.64 -8.08 -13.93
N PHE A 949 30.64 -7.53 -13.25
CA PHE A 949 30.50 -6.35 -12.39
C PHE A 949 31.73 -5.45 -12.58
N ASP A 950 31.52 -4.17 -12.94
CA ASP A 950 32.57 -3.26 -13.42
C ASP A 950 33.23 -3.74 -14.72
N ASP A 951 34.46 -4.31 -14.71
CA ASP A 951 35.13 -4.76 -15.93
C ASP A 951 35.49 -6.26 -15.94
N PRO A 952 34.88 -7.07 -16.83
CA PRO A 952 35.16 -8.50 -16.92
C PRO A 952 36.31 -8.87 -17.86
N SER A 953 36.90 -7.93 -18.60
CA SER A 953 37.66 -8.27 -19.82
C SER A 953 39.17 -7.95 -19.79
N THR A 954 39.63 -6.93 -19.06
CA THR A 954 40.98 -6.37 -19.24
C THR A 954 42.11 -7.36 -18.99
N LYS A 955 41.93 -8.29 -18.05
CA LYS A 955 42.89 -9.37 -17.74
C LYS A 955 42.48 -10.73 -18.28
N LEU A 956 41.35 -10.83 -18.99
CA LEU A 956 40.82 -12.08 -19.48
C LEU A 956 41.57 -12.55 -20.74
N ASN A 957 42.45 -13.54 -20.57
CA ASN A 957 43.31 -14.08 -21.62
C ASN A 957 42.65 -15.20 -22.45
N ASP A 958 43.30 -15.61 -23.53
CA ASP A 958 42.77 -16.60 -24.48
C ASP A 958 42.48 -17.98 -23.83
N GLU A 959 43.27 -18.37 -22.82
CA GLU A 959 43.03 -19.63 -22.10
C GLU A 959 41.73 -19.56 -21.29
N ALA A 960 41.52 -18.48 -20.53
CA ALA A 960 40.30 -18.28 -19.76
C ALA A 960 39.07 -18.15 -20.68
N ARG A 961 39.19 -17.40 -21.79
CA ARG A 961 38.13 -17.27 -22.80
C ARG A 961 37.75 -18.61 -23.40
N LYS A 962 38.75 -19.45 -23.71
CA LYS A 962 38.51 -20.81 -24.20
C LYS A 962 37.79 -21.67 -23.16
N LEU A 963 38.24 -21.66 -21.90
CA LEU A 963 37.61 -22.42 -20.82
C LEU A 963 36.14 -22.02 -20.58
N ILE A 964 35.82 -20.72 -20.68
CA ILE A 964 34.43 -20.23 -20.54
C ILE A 964 33.61 -20.56 -21.80
N ALA A 965 34.21 -20.49 -22.99
CA ALA A 965 33.56 -20.92 -24.23
C ALA A 965 33.22 -22.41 -24.22
N ASP A 966 34.10 -23.25 -23.65
CA ASP A 966 33.89 -24.70 -23.47
C ASP A 966 32.74 -25.00 -22.49
N LEU A 967 32.30 -24.04 -21.67
CA LEU A 967 31.10 -24.13 -20.82
C LEU A 967 29.80 -23.74 -21.56
N GLY A 968 29.91 -23.30 -22.82
CA GLY A 968 28.78 -22.97 -23.70
C GLY A 968 28.61 -21.49 -24.05
N SER A 969 29.51 -20.60 -23.60
CA SER A 969 29.42 -19.17 -23.92
C SER A 969 29.82 -18.87 -25.36
N SER A 970 29.04 -18.01 -26.00
CA SER A 970 29.26 -17.51 -27.35
C SER A 970 29.77 -16.07 -27.40
N ALA A 971 29.52 -15.26 -26.36
CA ALA A 971 29.93 -13.86 -26.30
C ALA A 971 31.31 -13.66 -25.65
N VAL A 972 31.81 -14.61 -24.85
CA VAL A 972 33.07 -14.45 -24.10
C VAL A 972 34.29 -14.19 -24.97
N SER A 973 34.30 -14.63 -26.23
CA SER A 973 35.40 -14.36 -27.17
C SER A 973 35.49 -12.88 -27.57
N ASN A 974 34.37 -12.15 -27.50
CA ASN A 974 34.26 -10.75 -27.93
C ASN A 974 34.03 -9.78 -26.76
N LEU A 975 34.05 -10.27 -25.51
CA LEU A 975 33.80 -9.48 -24.32
C LEU A 975 34.88 -8.39 -24.14
N GLY A 976 34.44 -7.13 -24.13
CA GLY A 976 35.27 -5.92 -24.04
C GLY A 976 35.15 -5.16 -22.72
N PHE A 977 35.88 -4.04 -22.64
CA PHE A 977 36.04 -3.25 -21.42
C PHE A 977 34.71 -2.73 -20.90
N ARG A 978 34.33 -3.16 -19.68
CA ARG A 978 33.07 -2.83 -19.00
C ARG A 978 31.80 -3.24 -19.74
N ASP A 979 31.89 -4.27 -20.58
CA ASP A 979 30.68 -4.86 -21.15
C ASP A 979 29.82 -5.49 -20.05
N ASN A 980 28.49 -5.30 -20.16
CA ASN A 980 27.55 -5.97 -19.30
C ASN A 980 27.23 -7.35 -19.89
N TRP A 981 27.40 -8.41 -19.10
CA TRP A 981 27.29 -9.78 -19.58
C TRP A 981 26.81 -10.70 -18.49
N ILE A 982 25.80 -11.51 -18.83
CA ILE A 982 25.27 -12.56 -17.96
C ILE A 982 25.15 -13.85 -18.77
N PHE A 983 25.49 -14.96 -18.13
CA PHE A 983 25.62 -16.25 -18.78
C PHE A 983 25.27 -17.37 -17.81
N VAL A 984 24.51 -18.35 -18.29
CA VAL A 984 24.30 -19.62 -17.60
C VAL A 984 24.72 -20.73 -18.56
N GLY A 985 25.63 -21.60 -18.12
CA GLY A 985 26.13 -22.72 -18.91
C GLY A 985 26.43 -23.92 -18.05
N GLY A 986 27.24 -24.85 -18.56
CA GLY A 986 27.57 -26.06 -17.81
C GLY A 986 28.72 -26.84 -18.43
N LYS A 987 29.48 -27.53 -17.58
CA LYS A 987 30.59 -28.37 -18.05
C LYS A 987 30.05 -29.66 -18.65
N GLY A 988 30.41 -29.92 -19.91
CA GLY A 988 29.95 -31.07 -20.69
C GLY A 988 28.77 -30.78 -21.63
N ILE A 989 28.37 -29.50 -21.78
CA ILE A 989 27.34 -29.12 -22.75
C ILE A 989 27.88 -29.28 -24.18
N LYS A 990 27.10 -29.92 -25.06
CA LYS A 990 27.50 -30.18 -26.46
C LYS A 990 27.12 -29.05 -27.42
N THR A 991 26.29 -28.12 -26.97
CA THR A 991 25.76 -26.99 -27.74
C THR A 991 26.03 -25.67 -27.00
N LYS A 992 25.95 -24.55 -27.71
CA LYS A 992 25.99 -23.22 -27.07
C LYS A 992 24.79 -23.06 -26.14
N SER A 993 25.00 -22.38 -25.02
CA SER A 993 23.90 -22.12 -24.09
C SER A 993 22.90 -21.13 -24.68
N PRO A 994 21.58 -21.36 -24.57
CA PRO A 994 20.57 -20.37 -24.90
C PRO A 994 20.46 -19.25 -23.84
N PHE A 995 21.09 -19.43 -22.68
CA PHE A 995 21.04 -18.49 -21.55
C PHE A 995 22.29 -17.60 -21.53
N GLU A 996 22.34 -16.64 -22.46
CA GLU A 996 23.41 -15.65 -22.53
C GLU A 996 22.88 -14.29 -23.03
N GLN A 997 23.22 -13.21 -22.33
CA GLN A 997 22.96 -11.83 -22.78
C GLN A 997 24.22 -10.99 -22.66
N HIS A 998 24.44 -10.10 -23.64
CA HIS A 998 25.62 -9.25 -23.74
C HIS A 998 25.24 -7.88 -24.28
N ILE A 999 25.59 -6.81 -23.54
CA ILE A 999 25.52 -5.43 -24.02
C ILE A 999 26.93 -4.85 -23.98
N LYS A 1000 27.36 -4.33 -25.13
CA LYS A 1000 28.66 -3.69 -25.27
C LYS A 1000 28.65 -2.30 -24.65
N ASN A 1001 29.73 -1.96 -23.93
CA ASN A 1001 29.97 -0.60 -23.48
C ASN A 1001 30.26 0.34 -24.65
N SER A 1002 29.43 1.37 -24.80
CA SER A 1002 29.58 2.38 -25.85
C SER A 1002 29.02 3.72 -25.40
N ALA A 1003 29.79 4.79 -25.58
CA ALA A 1003 29.39 6.15 -25.20
C ALA A 1003 28.06 6.60 -25.83
N ASP A 1004 27.74 6.07 -27.02
CA ASP A 1004 26.54 6.46 -27.77
C ASP A 1004 25.26 5.75 -27.31
N THR A 1005 25.38 4.61 -26.61
CA THR A 1005 24.24 3.75 -26.22
C THR A 1005 24.14 3.50 -24.72
N ASN A 1006 25.07 4.03 -23.93
CA ASN A 1006 25.07 3.89 -22.48
C ASN A 1006 23.90 4.66 -21.86
N LYS A 1007 23.11 3.97 -21.03
CA LYS A 1007 21.92 4.51 -20.35
C LYS A 1007 22.29 5.30 -19.09
N PHE A 1008 23.44 4.99 -18.50
CA PHE A 1008 23.97 5.64 -17.30
C PHE A 1008 25.34 6.24 -17.61
N GLU A 1009 25.82 7.20 -16.82
CA GLU A 1009 27.07 7.95 -17.04
C GLU A 1009 28.30 7.05 -17.31
N GLY A 1010 28.52 6.68 -18.58
CA GLY A 1010 29.59 5.78 -19.00
C GLY A 1010 29.32 4.27 -18.82
N TRP A 1011 28.08 3.84 -18.57
CA TRP A 1011 27.72 2.43 -18.34
C TRP A 1011 26.50 1.93 -19.15
N PRO A 1012 26.53 0.67 -19.63
CA PRO A 1012 25.38 0.00 -20.24
C PRO A 1012 24.18 -0.16 -19.31
N GLU A 1013 23.02 -0.47 -19.89
CA GLU A 1013 21.81 -0.87 -19.14
C GLU A 1013 22.03 -2.18 -18.35
N VAL A 1014 21.31 -2.35 -17.25
CA VAL A 1014 21.31 -3.58 -16.42
C VAL A 1014 20.71 -4.75 -17.21
N LEU A 1015 21.33 -5.92 -17.10
CA LEU A 1015 20.87 -7.14 -17.74
C LEU A 1015 20.10 -8.02 -16.74
N GLU A 1016 18.94 -8.51 -17.17
CA GLU A 1016 18.10 -9.43 -16.41
C GLU A 1016 17.79 -10.66 -17.26
N MET A 1017 17.88 -11.85 -16.65
CA MET A 1017 17.61 -13.12 -17.32
C MET A 1017 16.87 -14.05 -16.39
N GLU A 1018 15.76 -14.58 -16.90
CA GLU A 1018 14.95 -15.58 -16.25
C GLU A 1018 14.82 -16.79 -17.16
N GLY A 1019 14.81 -17.99 -16.59
CA GLY A 1019 14.76 -19.21 -17.39
C GLY A 1019 14.77 -20.50 -16.57
N CYS A 1020 14.30 -21.58 -17.20
CA CYS A 1020 14.32 -22.93 -16.64
C CYS A 1020 15.54 -23.68 -17.18
N VAL A 1021 16.46 -24.07 -16.29
CA VAL A 1021 17.56 -24.98 -16.65
C VAL A 1021 17.08 -26.42 -16.42
N PRO A 1022 17.05 -27.29 -17.45
CA PRO A 1022 16.60 -28.66 -17.29
C PRO A 1022 17.51 -29.43 -16.33
N GLN A 1023 16.90 -30.15 -15.39
CA GLN A 1023 17.62 -30.99 -14.44
C GLN A 1023 18.33 -32.14 -15.18
N ARG A 1024 19.61 -32.35 -14.90
CA ARG A 1024 20.38 -33.43 -15.52
C ARG A 1024 19.83 -34.79 -15.05
N GLN A 1025 19.26 -35.55 -15.98
CA GLN A 1025 18.97 -36.98 -15.83
C GLN A 1025 20.02 -37.73 -16.66
N ASP A 1026 20.63 -38.77 -16.09
CA ASP A 1026 21.69 -39.53 -16.77
C ASP A 1026 21.18 -40.25 -18.02
#